data_AF-A0A660MV52-F1
#
_entry.id   AF-A0A660MV52-F1
#
_cell.length_a   1.000
_cell.length_b   1.000
_cell.length_c   1.000
_cell.angle_alpha   90.00
_cell.angle_beta   90.00
_cell.angle_gamma   90.00
#
_symmetry.space_group_name_H-M   'P 1'
#
loop_
_entity.id
_entity.type
_entity.pdbx_description
1 polymer ?
#
loop_
_entity_poly.entity_id
_entity_poly.type
_entity_poly.pdbx_seq_one_letter_code
_entity_poly.pdbx_strand_id
1 'polypeptide(L)'
;MKIISVGEKCFGQEDLINQAIKIINLLLEKNISNNKKEKLKKLQKSILENKNINFNIKNNKEFWKELLNFYGKHTWLNDYHHGLRITLFHKIINEILDYKDFYKEIKKKSLFDILEKFDFLKEYSLEEILENMLWGNKFDVIPGNIGKEKIFLTNHIKKFLKKLKLNKYKKIIIVGDNAGEELFFDILFSIIILEKGFVKRVEYHYKIYPYNITDTTLEDINFFIKKVKNYKIFEKLENYIKENKLTFNTYIYSTVGFDISKSIKNYPFENSDLIIFKGDFNYRKVVGWYYWDLDEKIEKVLSYFKQDILIIRTIKNEILIGVEEKEKIKLLNKNYKDWWKKGVAGCIIFIEKFKNIKDYIIINLQKRNEVILSKNKYLNYYGKNYSFYEFGFFIGEKYKNYHCISKKYLKYYIKDGENNIKLNNYKLNKNIKFLAGGSLALTYIKYIGNNKVVIKEGNGSASEKLKNEINYFLDFNRNKNLKEYLPKIIDYNIKYNYSKLVLKYYDMNTFSYNLLFGKINFENSKKYLDKILNIAKNLIWENNIFEENLEFTKRFYLERLKNNNKILEKNNIFSELLKHNEIIINGKKYLNLNQIIENIEKNFEILKKISKISVGKIWGDFHLNNILIKNKKIIFIDTRGNDGDYLYDICKIYHTLGPGRYDYIDNDLLNCVLTGNIIERKFFDEHPSWNLYNNLEKYFKDNLENFINKNDLNWKIRFHFLNFMVFATMPLFLLKNDNIEERALMGYSNAIIFGNLFLNKIEKNNYEI
;
A
#
# COMPACT_ATOMS: atom_id res chain seq x y z
N MET A 1 -18.85 -9.69 -3.38
CA MET A 1 -19.18 -10.08 -2.00
C MET A 1 -20.61 -10.59 -2.00
N LYS A 2 -20.83 -11.88 -1.79
CA LYS A 2 -22.16 -12.38 -1.46
C LYS A 2 -22.33 -12.21 0.05
N ILE A 3 -23.05 -11.17 0.46
CA ILE A 3 -23.78 -11.22 1.74
C ILE A 3 -24.95 -12.14 1.42
N ILE A 4 -24.89 -13.41 1.82
CA ILE A 4 -26.06 -14.27 1.64
C ILE A 4 -27.08 -13.87 2.69
N SER A 5 -28.27 -13.70 2.15
CA SER A 5 -29.57 -13.46 2.73
C SER A 5 -29.84 -14.11 4.08
N VAL A 6 -30.45 -13.31 4.95
CA VAL A 6 -31.48 -13.69 5.92
C VAL A 6 -32.25 -14.94 5.45
N GLY A 7 -32.06 -16.09 6.11
CA GLY A 7 -32.85 -17.28 5.80
C GLY A 7 -32.37 -18.62 6.38
N GLU A 8 -31.06 -18.88 6.45
CA GLU A 8 -30.49 -20.12 7.02
C GLU A 8 -29.71 -19.82 8.31
N LYS A 9 -29.88 -20.61 9.38
CA LYS A 9 -29.18 -20.42 10.67
C LYS A 9 -27.66 -20.39 10.45
N CYS A 10 -27.03 -19.22 10.53
CA CYS A 10 -25.58 -19.11 10.42
C CYS A 10 -24.92 -19.68 11.70
N PHE A 11 -23.73 -20.32 11.58
CA PHE A 11 -23.06 -20.96 12.73
C PHE A 11 -22.80 -19.98 13.88
N GLY A 12 -22.65 -18.68 13.59
CA GLY A 12 -22.51 -17.68 14.64
C GLY A 12 -23.71 -17.61 15.59
N GLN A 13 -24.93 -17.72 15.09
CA GLN A 13 -26.11 -17.77 15.96
C GLN A 13 -26.09 -19.02 16.84
N GLU A 14 -25.72 -20.16 16.26
CA GLU A 14 -25.60 -21.45 16.97
C GLU A 14 -24.49 -21.39 18.04
N ASP A 15 -23.33 -20.81 17.73
CA ASP A 15 -22.18 -20.63 18.64
C ASP A 15 -22.60 -19.82 19.88
N LEU A 16 -23.27 -18.69 19.69
CA LEU A 16 -23.75 -17.86 20.81
C LEU A 16 -24.77 -18.60 21.69
N ILE A 17 -25.71 -19.32 21.08
CA ILE A 17 -26.71 -20.13 21.82
C ILE A 17 -26.01 -21.22 22.63
N ASN A 18 -25.09 -21.96 22.01
CA ASN A 18 -24.36 -23.04 22.66
C ASN A 18 -23.49 -22.52 23.81
N GLN A 19 -22.82 -21.39 23.62
CA GLN A 19 -22.07 -20.71 24.69
C GLN A 19 -22.99 -20.28 25.82
N ALA A 20 -24.14 -19.66 25.53
CA ALA A 20 -25.12 -19.26 26.52
C ALA A 20 -25.65 -20.44 27.35
N ILE A 21 -25.89 -21.60 26.73
CA ILE A 21 -26.30 -22.81 27.44
C ILE A 21 -25.14 -23.35 28.30
N LYS A 22 -23.99 -23.65 27.68
CA LYS A 22 -22.85 -24.31 28.32
C LYS A 22 -22.29 -23.48 29.49
N ILE A 23 -22.01 -22.20 29.25
CA ILE A 23 -21.35 -21.33 30.22
C ILE A 23 -22.28 -21.00 31.38
N ILE A 24 -23.54 -20.64 31.09
CA ILE A 24 -24.46 -20.25 32.16
C ILE A 24 -24.80 -21.45 33.04
N ASN A 25 -25.02 -22.64 32.48
CA ASN A 25 -25.28 -23.84 33.28
C ASN A 25 -24.08 -24.16 34.20
N LEU A 26 -22.86 -24.10 33.66
CA LEU A 26 -21.63 -24.26 34.46
C LEU A 26 -21.55 -23.26 35.61
N LEU A 27 -21.96 -22.00 35.38
CA LEU A 27 -21.96 -20.96 36.41
C LEU A 27 -23.08 -21.13 37.45
N LEU A 28 -24.23 -21.68 37.06
CA LEU A 28 -25.37 -21.92 37.97
C LEU A 28 -25.05 -23.01 39.01
N GLU A 29 -24.15 -23.93 38.67
CA GLU A 29 -23.61 -24.94 39.59
C GLU A 29 -22.60 -24.36 40.60
N LYS A 30 -22.06 -23.16 40.35
CA LYS A 30 -21.11 -22.53 41.27
C LYS A 30 -21.82 -21.92 42.48
N ASN A 31 -21.06 -21.75 43.55
CA ASN A 31 -21.51 -21.07 44.75
C ASN A 31 -21.58 -19.54 44.52
N ILE A 32 -22.72 -19.09 43.97
CA ILE A 32 -23.06 -17.68 43.73
C ILE A 32 -24.46 -17.38 44.28
N SER A 33 -24.70 -16.14 44.70
CA SER A 33 -25.99 -15.70 45.26
C SER A 33 -27.18 -15.94 44.34
N ASN A 34 -28.37 -16.20 44.90
CA ASN A 34 -29.61 -16.40 44.14
C ASN A 34 -29.91 -15.27 43.14
N ASN A 35 -29.72 -14.01 43.54
CA ASN A 35 -29.90 -12.85 42.65
C ASN A 35 -29.00 -12.92 41.39
N LYS A 36 -27.74 -13.33 41.54
CA LYS A 36 -26.83 -13.55 40.39
C LYS A 36 -27.31 -14.71 39.52
N LYS A 37 -27.75 -15.82 40.12
CA LYS A 37 -28.32 -16.97 39.37
C LYS A 37 -29.56 -16.56 38.55
N GLU A 38 -30.44 -15.75 39.12
CA GLU A 38 -31.62 -15.22 38.41
C GLU A 38 -31.24 -14.33 37.23
N LYS A 39 -30.29 -13.40 37.42
CA LYS A 39 -29.78 -12.55 36.32
C LYS A 39 -29.16 -13.37 35.20
N LEU A 40 -28.39 -14.40 35.54
CA LEU A 40 -27.83 -15.34 34.56
C LEU A 40 -28.92 -16.10 33.79
N LYS A 41 -29.92 -16.66 34.49
CA LYS A 41 -31.07 -17.32 33.85
C LYS A 41 -31.85 -16.36 32.93
N LYS A 42 -32.03 -15.11 33.35
CA LYS A 42 -32.68 -14.07 32.54
C LYS A 42 -31.88 -13.74 31.28
N LEU A 43 -30.55 -13.65 31.38
CA LEU A 43 -29.67 -13.47 30.22
C LEU A 43 -29.79 -14.66 29.26
N GLN A 44 -29.68 -15.89 29.77
CA GLN A 44 -29.82 -17.12 28.96
C GLN A 44 -31.15 -17.14 28.21
N LYS A 45 -32.26 -16.91 28.92
CA LYS A 45 -33.60 -16.84 28.35
C LYS A 45 -33.70 -15.76 27.27
N SER A 46 -33.10 -14.58 27.48
CA SER A 46 -33.12 -13.50 26.50
C SER A 46 -32.43 -13.85 25.18
N ILE A 47 -31.35 -14.63 25.23
CA ILE A 47 -30.61 -15.09 24.04
C ILE A 47 -31.41 -16.17 23.30
N LEU A 48 -31.93 -17.16 24.03
CA LEU A 48 -32.72 -18.26 23.47
C LEU A 48 -34.02 -17.78 22.81
N GLU A 49 -34.67 -16.77 23.41
CA GLU A 49 -35.89 -16.15 22.87
C GLU A 49 -35.59 -15.03 21.85
N ASN A 50 -34.32 -14.81 21.48
CA ASN A 50 -33.88 -13.79 20.55
C ASN A 50 -34.43 -12.38 20.86
N LYS A 51 -34.42 -11.99 22.14
CA LYS A 51 -34.93 -10.68 22.59
C LYS A 51 -33.99 -9.54 22.22
N ASN A 52 -34.51 -8.31 22.26
CA ASN A 52 -33.71 -7.09 22.15
C ASN A 52 -32.67 -7.01 23.28
N ILE A 53 -31.51 -6.47 22.94
CA ILE A 53 -30.39 -6.32 23.86
C ILE A 53 -30.61 -5.05 24.71
N ASN A 54 -31.30 -5.22 25.84
CA ASN A 54 -31.54 -4.14 26.82
C ASN A 54 -30.88 -4.49 28.17
N PHE A 55 -29.58 -4.24 28.28
CA PHE A 55 -28.82 -4.39 29.53
C PHE A 55 -28.08 -3.11 29.88
N ASN A 56 -28.18 -2.68 31.14
CA ASN A 56 -27.49 -1.51 31.64
C ASN A 56 -26.09 -1.92 32.15
N ILE A 57 -25.04 -1.52 31.44
CA ILE A 57 -23.64 -1.89 31.74
C ILE A 57 -23.01 -0.83 32.64
N LYS A 58 -22.38 -1.26 33.74
CA LYS A 58 -21.90 -0.37 34.81
C LYS A 58 -20.52 0.27 34.55
N ASN A 59 -19.58 -0.41 33.87
CA ASN A 59 -18.18 0.03 33.75
C ASN A 59 -17.70 0.31 32.31
N ASN A 60 -16.91 1.39 32.13
CA ASN A 60 -16.42 1.99 30.87
C ASN A 60 -17.52 2.60 29.99
N LYS A 61 -18.08 3.72 30.48
CA LYS A 61 -19.34 4.35 30.06
C LYS A 61 -19.42 4.88 28.64
N GLU A 62 -18.33 5.05 27.90
CA GLU A 62 -18.41 5.71 26.58
C GLU A 62 -18.29 4.68 25.46
N PHE A 63 -17.16 3.98 25.34
CA PHE A 63 -16.96 2.92 24.33
C PHE A 63 -18.08 1.85 24.33
N TRP A 64 -18.44 1.32 25.50
CA TRP A 64 -19.48 0.29 25.59
C TRP A 64 -20.89 0.85 25.42
N LYS A 65 -21.11 2.12 25.75
CA LYS A 65 -22.40 2.79 25.55
C LYS A 65 -22.63 3.12 24.09
N GLU A 66 -21.60 3.54 23.36
CA GLU A 66 -21.67 3.67 21.90
C GLU A 66 -21.97 2.32 21.24
N LEU A 67 -21.28 1.25 21.68
CA LEU A 67 -21.52 -0.09 21.16
C LEU A 67 -22.95 -0.58 21.48
N LEU A 68 -23.42 -0.38 22.70
CA LEU A 68 -24.80 -0.68 23.10
C LEU A 68 -25.82 0.19 22.36
N ASN A 69 -25.56 1.48 22.13
CA ASN A 69 -26.45 2.36 21.36
C ASN A 69 -26.55 1.92 19.91
N PHE A 70 -25.43 1.48 19.34
CA PHE A 70 -25.39 0.88 18.01
C PHE A 70 -26.25 -0.40 17.96
N TYR A 71 -26.23 -1.23 19.01
CA TYR A 71 -26.98 -2.50 19.06
C TYR A 71 -28.36 -2.46 19.71
N GLY A 72 -28.75 -1.39 20.40
CA GLY A 72 -29.94 -1.36 21.28
C GLY A 72 -31.28 -1.56 20.57
N LYS A 73 -31.29 -1.44 19.23
CA LYS A 73 -32.45 -1.73 18.36
C LYS A 73 -32.42 -3.14 17.76
N HIS A 74 -31.41 -3.94 18.07
CA HIS A 74 -31.18 -5.27 17.50
C HIS A 74 -31.39 -6.38 18.55
N THR A 75 -31.80 -7.56 18.08
CA THR A 75 -31.93 -8.77 18.89
C THR A 75 -30.60 -9.50 19.02
N TRP A 76 -30.52 -10.53 19.88
CA TRP A 76 -29.32 -11.36 20.07
C TRP A 76 -28.89 -12.19 18.84
N LEU A 77 -29.78 -12.48 17.90
CA LEU A 77 -29.51 -13.35 16.75
C LEU A 77 -29.60 -12.64 15.38
N ASN A 78 -29.85 -11.32 15.30
CA ASN A 78 -29.86 -10.55 14.03
C ASN A 78 -28.46 -10.43 13.32
N ASP A 79 -28.31 -10.59 12.02
CA ASP A 79 -27.05 -11.11 11.41
C ASP A 79 -25.81 -10.21 11.28
N TYR A 80 -25.76 -8.98 11.81
CA TYR A 80 -24.71 -8.05 11.35
C TYR A 80 -23.30 -8.18 11.99
N HIS A 81 -23.12 -8.63 13.24
CA HIS A 81 -21.79 -8.66 13.88
C HIS A 81 -21.63 -9.69 15.02
N HIS A 82 -21.43 -10.96 14.67
CA HIS A 82 -21.29 -12.07 15.63
C HIS A 82 -20.22 -11.84 16.73
N GLY A 83 -19.01 -11.39 16.36
CA GLY A 83 -17.93 -11.20 17.32
C GLY A 83 -18.25 -10.19 18.44
N LEU A 84 -19.01 -9.14 18.12
CA LEU A 84 -19.44 -8.13 19.08
C LEU A 84 -20.54 -8.62 20.02
N ARG A 85 -21.27 -9.67 19.65
CA ARG A 85 -22.27 -10.28 20.54
C ARG A 85 -21.69 -11.23 21.56
N ILE A 86 -20.73 -12.06 21.15
CA ILE A 86 -19.93 -12.84 22.09
C ILE A 86 -19.27 -11.89 23.10
N THR A 87 -18.71 -10.79 22.58
CA THR A 87 -18.13 -9.74 23.42
C THR A 87 -19.10 -9.23 24.48
N LEU A 88 -20.31 -8.86 24.05
CA LEU A 88 -21.33 -8.33 24.94
C LEU A 88 -21.84 -9.36 25.95
N PHE A 89 -22.04 -10.60 25.50
CA PHE A 89 -22.42 -11.73 26.33
C PHE A 89 -21.42 -11.95 27.48
N HIS A 90 -20.12 -12.06 27.18
CA HIS A 90 -19.10 -12.21 28.20
C HIS A 90 -18.98 -10.97 29.09
N LYS A 91 -19.13 -9.76 28.54
CA LYS A 91 -19.14 -8.53 29.34
C LYS A 91 -20.27 -8.53 30.37
N ILE A 92 -21.49 -8.89 29.98
CA ILE A 92 -22.64 -8.96 30.90
C ILE A 92 -22.43 -10.04 31.96
N ILE A 93 -21.92 -11.23 31.58
CA ILE A 93 -21.58 -12.28 32.55
C ILE A 93 -20.59 -11.75 33.59
N ASN A 94 -19.52 -11.10 33.15
CA ASN A 94 -18.52 -10.56 34.06
C ASN A 94 -19.10 -9.49 34.99
N GLU A 95 -20.02 -8.64 34.54
CA GLU A 95 -20.68 -7.68 35.42
C GLU A 95 -21.65 -8.33 36.41
N ILE A 96 -22.35 -9.39 36.03
CA ILE A 96 -23.20 -10.14 36.97
C ILE A 96 -22.35 -10.81 38.05
N LEU A 97 -21.16 -11.27 37.68
CA LEU A 97 -20.26 -12.03 38.55
C LEU A 97 -19.25 -11.16 39.31
N ASP A 98 -19.29 -9.84 39.15
CA ASP A 98 -18.32 -8.88 39.70
C ASP A 98 -16.87 -9.22 39.29
N TYR A 99 -16.69 -9.61 38.02
CA TYR A 99 -15.42 -9.96 37.38
C TYR A 99 -14.64 -11.12 38.04
N LYS A 100 -15.30 -11.89 38.92
CA LYS A 100 -14.71 -13.07 39.55
C LYS A 100 -14.55 -14.21 38.55
N ASP A 101 -13.36 -14.81 38.52
CA ASP A 101 -13.07 -15.96 37.67
C ASP A 101 -13.54 -17.29 38.29
N PHE A 102 -14.58 -17.86 37.70
CA PHE A 102 -15.13 -19.17 38.09
C PHE A 102 -14.58 -20.34 37.26
N TYR A 103 -13.71 -20.07 36.30
CA TYR A 103 -13.10 -21.05 35.38
C TYR A 103 -11.66 -21.39 35.77
N LYS A 104 -11.06 -20.65 36.70
CA LYS A 104 -9.67 -20.81 37.17
C LYS A 104 -9.23 -22.25 37.44
N GLU A 105 -10.08 -23.09 38.04
CA GLU A 105 -9.69 -24.47 38.37
C GLU A 105 -9.50 -25.34 37.12
N ILE A 106 -10.30 -25.12 36.08
CA ILE A 106 -10.14 -25.80 34.78
C ILE A 106 -8.82 -25.37 34.14
N LYS A 107 -8.52 -24.06 34.17
CA LYS A 107 -7.27 -23.49 33.64
C LYS A 107 -6.03 -24.02 34.37
N LYS A 108 -6.08 -24.08 35.70
CA LYS A 108 -5.00 -24.64 36.55
C LYS A 108 -4.79 -26.12 36.30
N LYS A 109 -5.87 -26.90 36.20
CA LYS A 109 -5.78 -28.34 35.90
C LYS A 109 -5.01 -28.58 34.60
N SER A 110 -5.28 -27.80 33.55
CA SER A 110 -4.50 -27.87 32.30
C SER A 110 -3.00 -27.74 32.53
N LEU A 111 -2.60 -26.77 33.35
CA LEU A 111 -1.21 -26.47 33.59
C LEU A 111 -0.57 -27.63 34.35
N PHE A 112 -1.24 -28.18 35.35
CA PHE A 112 -0.75 -29.36 36.05
C PHE A 112 -0.62 -30.57 35.12
N ASP A 113 -1.64 -30.83 34.29
CA ASP A 113 -1.63 -31.96 33.35
C ASP A 113 -0.43 -31.89 32.37
N ILE A 114 -0.06 -30.68 31.89
CA ILE A 114 1.13 -30.54 31.03
C ILE A 114 2.43 -30.63 31.83
N LEU A 115 2.49 -30.06 33.04
CA LEU A 115 3.69 -30.13 33.89
C LEU A 115 4.01 -31.57 34.34
N GLU A 116 3.01 -32.43 34.46
CA GLU A 116 3.21 -33.86 34.77
C GLU A 116 3.65 -34.67 33.54
N LYS A 117 3.15 -34.32 32.34
CA LYS A 117 3.39 -35.10 31.11
C LYS A 117 4.58 -34.62 30.29
N PHE A 118 5.03 -33.38 30.49
CA PHE A 118 6.12 -32.80 29.71
C PHE A 118 7.46 -33.38 30.16
N ASP A 119 8.22 -33.92 29.21
CA ASP A 119 9.54 -34.47 29.49
C ASP A 119 10.58 -33.34 29.51
N PHE A 120 10.87 -32.83 30.71
CA PHE A 120 11.84 -31.74 30.89
C PHE A 120 13.29 -32.13 30.57
N LEU A 121 13.59 -33.41 30.38
CA LEU A 121 14.92 -33.89 30.01
C LEU A 121 15.10 -33.97 28.48
N LYS A 122 14.00 -34.03 27.73
CA LYS A 122 14.03 -34.06 26.26
C LYS A 122 14.32 -32.66 25.69
N GLU A 123 15.23 -32.61 24.72
CA GLU A 123 15.36 -31.43 23.86
C GLU A 123 14.24 -31.39 22.81
N TYR A 124 13.49 -30.28 22.80
CA TYR A 124 12.43 -30.04 21.81
C TYR A 124 12.93 -29.08 20.72
N SER A 125 12.68 -29.46 19.47
CA SER A 125 12.87 -28.55 18.33
C SER A 125 11.84 -27.41 18.35
N LEU A 126 12.17 -26.28 17.71
CA LEU A 126 11.21 -25.18 17.54
C LEU A 126 10.01 -25.61 16.68
N GLU A 127 10.24 -26.55 15.76
CA GLU A 127 9.21 -27.21 14.98
C GLU A 127 8.19 -27.92 15.89
N GLU A 128 8.64 -28.80 16.80
CA GLU A 128 7.78 -29.49 17.77
C GLU A 128 7.03 -28.51 18.68
N ILE A 129 7.70 -27.44 19.13
CA ILE A 129 7.07 -26.42 19.99
C ILE A 129 5.97 -25.70 19.24
N LEU A 130 6.17 -25.31 17.98
CA LEU A 130 5.13 -24.66 17.18
C LEU A 130 3.95 -25.59 16.88
N GLU A 131 4.18 -26.87 16.68
CA GLU A 131 3.10 -27.85 16.57
C GLU A 131 2.32 -27.96 17.89
N ASN A 132 3.01 -27.96 19.03
CA ASN A 132 2.34 -27.99 20.33
C ASN A 132 1.63 -26.66 20.66
N MET A 133 2.14 -25.52 20.18
CA MET A 133 1.40 -24.23 20.24
C MET A 133 0.09 -24.27 19.44
N LEU A 134 0.00 -25.11 18.41
CA LEU A 134 -1.23 -25.36 17.65
C LEU A 134 -2.14 -26.36 18.37
N TRP A 135 -1.61 -27.54 18.73
CA TRP A 135 -2.39 -28.69 19.18
C TRP A 135 -2.58 -28.79 20.70
N GLY A 136 -1.95 -27.90 21.48
CA GLY A 136 -2.13 -27.81 22.94
C GLY A 136 -3.56 -27.44 23.36
N ASN A 137 -4.44 -27.17 22.40
CA ASN A 137 -5.85 -26.86 22.61
C ASN A 137 -6.68 -28.13 22.92
N LYS A 138 -6.52 -28.69 24.13
CA LYS A 138 -7.22 -29.92 24.55
C LYS A 138 -8.61 -29.71 25.16
N PHE A 139 -9.02 -28.46 25.41
CA PHE A 139 -10.22 -28.18 26.22
C PHE A 139 -11.57 -28.34 25.52
N ASP A 140 -11.59 -28.38 24.18
CA ASP A 140 -12.84 -28.40 23.41
C ASP A 140 -13.13 -29.73 22.69
N VAL A 141 -12.39 -30.79 23.00
CA VAL A 141 -12.62 -32.10 22.38
C VAL A 141 -13.67 -32.86 23.18
N ILE A 142 -14.89 -32.90 22.66
CA ILE A 142 -15.88 -33.94 22.98
C ILE A 142 -15.18 -35.30 22.86
N PRO A 143 -15.33 -36.24 23.82
CA PRO A 143 -14.76 -37.57 23.71
C PRO A 143 -15.50 -38.33 22.61
N GLY A 144 -14.99 -38.22 21.39
CA GLY A 144 -15.40 -39.00 20.25
C GLY A 144 -14.16 -39.32 19.46
N ASN A 145 -13.88 -40.62 19.30
CA ASN A 145 -12.74 -41.17 18.57
C ASN A 145 -12.50 -40.45 17.24
N ILE A 146 -11.60 -39.48 17.24
CA ILE A 146 -11.02 -38.91 16.02
C ILE A 146 -9.55 -39.36 16.07
N GLY A 147 -9.14 -40.08 15.03
CA GLY A 147 -7.87 -40.80 14.98
C GLY A 147 -6.68 -39.94 15.35
N LYS A 148 -5.60 -40.59 15.78
CA LYS A 148 -4.30 -40.00 16.18
C LYS A 148 -3.68 -39.01 15.17
N GLU A 149 -4.29 -38.77 14.01
CA GLU A 149 -3.75 -37.96 12.93
C GLU A 149 -4.07 -36.47 13.08
N LYS A 150 -3.02 -35.67 13.27
CA LYS A 150 -3.06 -34.20 13.23
C LYS A 150 -3.23 -33.71 11.79
N ILE A 151 -4.40 -33.16 11.45
CA ILE A 151 -4.68 -32.71 10.07
C ILE A 151 -4.28 -31.25 9.89
N PHE A 152 -3.21 -31.00 9.14
CA PHE A 152 -2.84 -29.65 8.71
C PHE A 152 -3.52 -29.30 7.38
N LEU A 153 -4.27 -28.19 7.39
CA LEU A 153 -4.79 -27.57 6.15
C LEU A 153 -3.81 -26.56 5.54
N THR A 154 -2.95 -25.96 6.36
CA THR A 154 -1.79 -25.16 5.95
C THR A 154 -0.69 -25.33 7.00
N ASN A 155 0.54 -25.61 6.56
CA ASN A 155 1.68 -25.77 7.48
C ASN A 155 2.90 -24.95 7.00
N HIS A 156 3.03 -23.73 7.52
CA HIS A 156 4.16 -22.84 7.25
C HIS A 156 5.26 -22.89 8.32
N ILE A 157 5.34 -23.92 9.18
CA ILE A 157 6.37 -24.00 10.24
C ILE A 157 7.77 -23.81 9.66
N LYS A 158 8.15 -24.60 8.64
CA LYS A 158 9.47 -24.53 8.02
C LYS A 158 9.76 -23.15 7.42
N LYS A 159 8.76 -22.57 6.75
CA LYS A 159 8.84 -21.22 6.14
C LYS A 159 9.07 -20.16 7.21
N PHE A 160 8.32 -20.22 8.30
CA PHE A 160 8.44 -19.31 9.44
C PHE A 160 9.80 -19.45 10.13
N LEU A 161 10.22 -20.68 10.47
CA LEU A 161 11.48 -20.90 11.19
C LEU A 161 12.71 -20.51 10.37
N LYS A 162 12.69 -20.73 9.05
CA LYS A 162 13.72 -20.18 8.16
C LYS A 162 13.80 -18.66 8.27
N LYS A 163 12.65 -17.98 8.31
CA LYS A 163 12.59 -16.52 8.42
C LYS A 163 13.03 -16.01 9.78
N LEU A 164 12.58 -16.67 10.85
CA LEU A 164 12.93 -16.39 12.24
C LEU A 164 14.44 -16.51 12.50
N LYS A 165 15.09 -17.54 11.93
CA LYS A 165 16.55 -17.72 12.05
C LYS A 165 17.36 -16.67 11.28
N LEU A 166 16.85 -16.20 10.13
CA LEU A 166 17.54 -15.23 9.28
C LEU A 166 17.33 -13.77 9.72
N ASN A 167 16.20 -13.45 10.35
CA ASN A 167 15.90 -12.11 10.84
C ASN A 167 16.12 -12.02 12.34
N LYS A 168 16.92 -11.06 12.80
CA LYS A 168 16.90 -10.65 14.20
C LYS A 168 15.76 -9.67 14.41
N TYR A 169 14.59 -10.16 14.81
CA TYR A 169 13.44 -9.30 15.14
C TYR A 169 13.76 -8.42 16.35
N LYS A 170 13.31 -7.17 16.35
CA LYS A 170 13.42 -6.29 17.53
C LYS A 170 12.30 -6.61 18.51
N LYS A 171 11.06 -6.76 18.01
CA LYS A 171 9.88 -7.00 18.86
C LYS A 171 8.90 -7.97 18.21
N ILE A 172 8.55 -9.03 18.93
CA ILE A 172 7.45 -9.95 18.59
C ILE A 172 6.29 -9.72 19.56
N ILE A 173 5.07 -9.59 19.04
CA ILE A 173 3.85 -9.58 19.84
C ILE A 173 3.16 -10.94 19.70
N ILE A 174 2.77 -11.56 20.81
CA ILE A 174 1.94 -12.76 20.83
C ILE A 174 0.58 -12.38 21.38
N VAL A 175 -0.47 -12.50 20.57
CA VAL A 175 -1.86 -12.33 21.01
C VAL A 175 -2.36 -13.68 21.48
N GLY A 176 -2.42 -13.83 22.81
CA GLY A 176 -2.74 -15.09 23.48
C GLY A 176 -4.19 -15.54 23.32
N ASP A 177 -4.39 -16.85 23.43
CA ASP A 177 -5.70 -17.50 23.46
C ASP A 177 -5.94 -18.11 24.85
N ASN A 178 -5.66 -19.40 25.06
CA ASN A 178 -5.98 -20.11 26.30
C ASN A 178 -4.83 -20.14 27.33
N ALA A 179 -5.21 -20.22 28.60
CA ALA A 179 -4.30 -20.52 29.70
C ALA A 179 -3.88 -22.00 29.69
N GLY A 180 -3.06 -22.42 30.65
CA GLY A 180 -2.72 -23.83 30.81
C GLY A 180 -1.66 -24.31 29.81
N GLU A 181 -1.94 -25.41 29.12
CA GLU A 181 -1.04 -26.03 28.14
C GLU A 181 -0.67 -25.07 26.99
N GLU A 182 -1.61 -24.29 26.47
CA GLU A 182 -1.31 -23.31 25.42
C GLU A 182 -0.37 -22.21 25.92
N LEU A 183 -0.66 -21.61 27.08
CA LEU A 183 0.22 -20.62 27.71
C LEU A 183 1.60 -21.21 27.99
N PHE A 184 1.68 -22.47 28.43
CA PHE A 184 2.95 -23.17 28.64
C PHE A 184 3.81 -23.17 27.37
N PHE A 185 3.25 -23.60 26.23
CA PHE A 185 4.01 -23.62 24.97
C PHE A 185 4.30 -22.22 24.41
N ASP A 186 3.40 -21.25 24.61
CA ASP A 186 3.62 -19.87 24.19
C ASP A 186 4.81 -19.23 24.92
N ILE A 187 4.91 -19.44 26.24
CA ILE A 187 6.02 -18.91 27.05
C ILE A 187 7.30 -19.71 26.83
N LEU A 188 7.21 -21.04 26.70
CA LEU A 188 8.36 -21.86 26.34
C LEU A 188 8.97 -21.42 25.00
N PHE A 189 8.14 -21.20 23.98
CA PHE A 189 8.57 -20.66 22.68
C PHE A 189 9.27 -19.30 22.86
N SER A 190 8.67 -18.40 23.64
CA SER A 190 9.19 -17.05 23.90
C SER A 190 10.58 -17.08 24.55
N ILE A 191 10.80 -17.97 25.52
CA ILE A 191 12.10 -18.13 26.19
C ILE A 191 13.15 -18.59 25.18
N ILE A 192 12.86 -19.62 24.39
CA ILE A 192 13.84 -20.22 23.47
C ILE A 192 14.25 -19.24 22.37
N ILE A 193 13.31 -18.46 21.82
CA ILE A 193 13.65 -17.47 20.78
C ILE A 193 14.43 -16.27 21.33
N LEU A 194 14.22 -15.91 22.61
CA LEU A 194 15.01 -14.91 23.31
C LEU A 194 16.43 -15.43 23.58
N GLU A 195 16.56 -16.65 24.08
CA GLU A 195 17.85 -17.31 24.35
C GLU A 195 18.70 -17.47 23.09
N LYS A 196 18.08 -17.87 21.97
CA LYS A 196 18.77 -18.00 20.68
C LYS A 196 19.06 -16.64 20.01
N GLY A 197 18.62 -15.53 20.60
CA GLY A 197 18.83 -14.18 20.07
C GLY A 197 18.10 -13.89 18.76
N PHE A 198 17.03 -14.64 18.47
CA PHE A 198 16.18 -14.41 17.28
C PHE A 198 15.29 -13.18 17.44
N VAL A 199 15.02 -12.79 18.68
CA VAL A 199 14.27 -11.58 19.01
C VAL A 199 14.89 -10.86 20.20
N LYS A 200 14.80 -9.53 20.24
CA LYS A 200 15.22 -8.74 21.41
C LYS A 200 14.16 -8.67 22.51
N ARG A 201 12.89 -8.56 22.14
CA ARG A 201 11.75 -8.44 23.07
C ARG A 201 10.53 -9.22 22.57
N VAL A 202 9.85 -9.90 23.49
CA VAL A 202 8.55 -10.54 23.28
C VAL A 202 7.52 -9.87 24.17
N GLU A 203 6.35 -9.59 23.63
CA GLU A 203 5.23 -9.03 24.38
C GLU A 203 4.02 -9.95 24.23
N TYR A 204 3.58 -10.54 25.34
CA TYR A 204 2.42 -11.44 25.38
C TYR A 204 1.17 -10.68 25.81
N HIS A 205 0.11 -10.78 25.01
CA HIS A 205 -1.14 -10.04 25.19
C HIS A 205 -2.23 -10.96 25.73
N TYR A 206 -2.66 -10.70 26.97
CA TYR A 206 -3.70 -11.45 27.68
C TYR A 206 -5.04 -10.70 27.71
N LYS A 207 -6.11 -11.37 28.17
CA LYS A 207 -7.47 -10.80 28.26
C LYS A 207 -7.68 -10.04 29.58
N ILE A 208 -8.38 -8.91 29.52
CA ILE A 208 -8.57 -8.01 30.69
C ILE A 208 -9.35 -8.68 31.83
N TYR A 209 -10.26 -9.61 31.50
CA TYR A 209 -11.11 -10.33 32.43
C TYR A 209 -11.44 -11.73 31.88
N PRO A 210 -12.01 -12.64 32.69
CA PRO A 210 -12.40 -13.97 32.24
C PRO A 210 -13.25 -13.93 30.97
N TYR A 211 -12.76 -14.55 29.90
CA TYR A 211 -13.36 -14.48 28.57
C TYR A 211 -13.28 -15.86 27.92
N ASN A 212 -14.32 -16.29 27.21
CA ASN A 212 -14.37 -17.61 26.55
C ASN A 212 -13.93 -18.80 27.42
N ILE A 213 -14.22 -18.79 28.73
CA ILE A 213 -13.88 -19.83 29.73
C ILE A 213 -12.37 -19.92 29.99
N THR A 214 -11.58 -20.32 29.00
CA THR A 214 -10.18 -20.72 29.15
C THR A 214 -9.18 -19.64 28.76
N ASP A 215 -9.62 -18.48 28.27
CA ASP A 215 -8.67 -17.45 27.85
C ASP A 215 -7.78 -16.97 28.99
N THR A 216 -6.51 -16.71 28.66
CA THR A 216 -5.49 -16.26 29.61
C THR A 216 -5.81 -14.86 30.14
N THR A 217 -5.79 -14.72 31.47
CA THR A 217 -5.84 -13.45 32.20
C THR A 217 -4.53 -13.22 32.99
N LEU A 218 -4.40 -12.06 33.63
CA LEU A 218 -3.24 -11.76 34.48
C LEU A 218 -3.10 -12.72 35.67
N GLU A 219 -4.21 -13.17 36.27
CA GLU A 219 -4.19 -14.13 37.37
C GLU A 219 -3.59 -15.47 36.92
N ASP A 220 -3.92 -15.91 35.71
CA ASP A 220 -3.38 -17.15 35.13
C ASP A 220 -1.87 -17.04 34.85
N ILE A 221 -1.41 -15.89 34.36
CA ILE A 221 0.02 -15.63 34.14
C ILE A 221 0.79 -15.66 35.46
N ASN A 222 0.28 -14.99 36.49
CA ASN A 222 0.92 -14.98 37.81
C ASN A 222 0.98 -16.39 38.41
N PHE A 223 -0.11 -17.15 38.28
CA PHE A 223 -0.14 -18.55 38.69
C PHE A 223 0.85 -19.41 37.91
N PHE A 224 0.93 -19.23 36.59
CA PHE A 224 1.87 -19.91 35.71
C PHE A 224 3.30 -19.68 36.15
N ILE A 225 3.73 -18.41 36.27
CA ILE A 225 5.09 -18.05 36.68
C ILE A 225 5.45 -18.71 38.03
N LYS A 226 4.55 -18.62 39.01
CA LYS A 226 4.75 -19.24 40.34
C LYS A 226 4.97 -20.75 40.26
N LYS A 227 4.32 -21.44 39.32
CA LYS A 227 4.40 -22.89 39.17
C LYS A 227 5.59 -23.35 38.35
N VAL A 228 5.99 -22.60 37.33
CA VAL A 228 7.08 -23.03 36.43
C VAL A 228 8.49 -22.64 36.91
N LYS A 229 8.61 -21.72 37.87
CA LYS A 229 9.91 -21.17 38.31
C LYS A 229 10.98 -22.19 38.74
N ASN A 230 10.57 -23.37 39.20
CA ASN A 230 11.50 -24.42 39.66
C ASN A 230 11.98 -25.34 38.54
N TYR A 231 11.42 -25.22 37.33
CA TYR A 231 11.83 -26.02 36.19
C TYR A 231 12.97 -25.30 35.46
N LYS A 232 14.07 -26.01 35.24
CA LYS A 232 15.30 -25.47 34.64
C LYS A 232 15.06 -24.72 33.33
N ILE A 233 14.17 -25.22 32.47
CA ILE A 233 13.85 -24.59 31.18
C ILE A 233 13.17 -23.21 31.31
N PHE A 234 12.65 -22.88 32.50
CA PHE A 234 12.05 -21.58 32.83
C PHE A 234 12.90 -20.73 33.77
N GLU A 235 14.14 -21.13 34.08
CA GLU A 235 14.99 -20.43 35.08
C GLU A 235 15.23 -18.95 34.73
N LYS A 236 15.29 -18.61 33.44
CA LYS A 236 15.51 -17.23 32.96
C LYS A 236 14.23 -16.41 32.84
N LEU A 237 13.06 -17.02 33.06
CA LEU A 237 11.76 -16.35 32.88
C LEU A 237 11.67 -15.07 33.72
N GLU A 238 11.97 -15.16 35.02
CA GLU A 238 11.91 -14.00 35.91
C GLU A 238 12.92 -12.91 35.52
N ASN A 239 14.11 -13.28 35.06
CA ASN A 239 15.11 -12.32 34.59
C ASN A 239 14.65 -11.61 33.31
N TYR A 240 14.08 -12.34 32.35
CA TYR A 240 13.53 -11.74 31.14
C TYR A 240 12.36 -10.80 31.42
N ILE A 241 11.56 -11.08 32.43
CA ILE A 241 10.51 -10.17 32.89
C ILE A 241 11.13 -8.91 33.51
N LYS A 242 12.08 -9.06 34.45
CA LYS A 242 12.78 -7.93 35.10
C LYS A 242 13.49 -7.02 34.10
N GLU A 243 14.10 -7.60 33.05
CA GLU A 243 14.82 -6.88 32.00
C GLU A 243 13.92 -6.32 30.89
N ASN A 244 12.59 -6.48 30.97
CA ASN A 244 11.63 -6.12 29.92
C ASN A 244 11.94 -6.78 28.55
N LYS A 245 12.52 -7.98 28.57
CA LYS A 245 12.71 -8.85 27.39
C LYS A 245 11.45 -9.68 27.11
N LEU A 246 10.70 -10.06 28.15
CA LEU A 246 9.39 -10.65 28.05
C LEU A 246 8.40 -9.84 28.90
N THR A 247 7.41 -9.22 28.28
CA THR A 247 6.40 -8.41 28.97
C THR A 247 5.00 -8.97 28.77
N PHE A 248 4.16 -8.85 29.80
CA PHE A 248 2.75 -9.26 29.74
C PHE A 248 1.86 -8.02 29.76
N ASN A 249 1.13 -7.79 28.66
CA ASN A 249 0.30 -6.61 28.50
C ASN A 249 -1.15 -6.98 28.14
N THR A 250 -2.05 -6.01 28.23
CA THR A 250 -3.42 -6.14 27.74
C THR A 250 -3.89 -4.83 27.12
N TYR A 251 -5.00 -4.88 26.40
CA TYR A 251 -5.61 -3.75 25.73
C TYR A 251 -7.13 -3.99 25.60
N ILE A 252 -7.92 -2.93 25.47
CA ILE A 252 -9.40 -3.04 25.47
C ILE A 252 -9.91 -4.00 24.40
N TYR A 253 -9.30 -3.98 23.21
CA TYR A 253 -9.68 -4.85 22.10
C TYR A 253 -9.23 -6.30 22.27
N SER A 254 -8.52 -6.68 23.35
CA SER A 254 -8.22 -8.09 23.64
C SER A 254 -9.50 -8.89 23.91
N THR A 255 -10.49 -8.28 24.57
CA THR A 255 -11.80 -8.86 24.90
C THR A 255 -12.93 -8.29 24.03
N VAL A 256 -12.60 -7.71 22.87
CA VAL A 256 -13.59 -7.24 21.88
C VAL A 256 -13.39 -7.98 20.56
N GLY A 257 -14.44 -8.65 20.09
CA GLY A 257 -14.52 -9.36 18.81
C GLY A 257 -14.74 -8.43 17.62
N PHE A 258 -14.05 -7.29 17.57
CA PHE A 258 -14.15 -6.33 16.48
C PHE A 258 -13.29 -6.76 15.28
N ASP A 259 -13.66 -6.33 14.07
CA ASP A 259 -12.83 -6.47 12.87
C ASP A 259 -11.60 -5.54 12.99
N ILE A 260 -10.41 -6.13 13.06
CA ILE A 260 -9.15 -5.37 13.23
C ILE A 260 -8.93 -4.41 12.07
N SER A 261 -9.35 -4.78 10.84
CA SER A 261 -9.11 -3.96 9.65
C SER A 261 -9.78 -2.58 9.71
N LYS A 262 -10.84 -2.45 10.51
CA LYS A 262 -11.60 -1.19 10.67
C LYS A 262 -10.97 -0.23 11.67
N SER A 263 -10.09 -0.69 12.56
CA SER A 263 -9.56 0.14 13.65
C SER A 263 -8.15 -0.26 14.09
N ILE A 264 -7.29 -0.69 13.17
CA ILE A 264 -5.94 -1.18 13.51
C ILE A 264 -5.09 -0.19 14.33
N LYS A 265 -5.31 1.12 14.18
CA LYS A 265 -4.65 2.17 14.98
C LYS A 265 -4.93 2.04 16.49
N ASN A 266 -6.03 1.39 16.87
CA ASN A 266 -6.41 1.18 18.27
C ASN A 266 -5.82 -0.13 18.86
N TYR A 267 -5.01 -0.86 18.09
CA TYR A 267 -4.32 -2.06 18.54
C TYR A 267 -2.85 -1.76 18.86
N PRO A 268 -2.26 -2.40 19.87
CA PRO A 268 -0.89 -2.15 20.35
C PRO A 268 0.19 -2.77 19.43
N PHE A 269 -0.11 -2.90 18.14
CA PHE A 269 0.76 -3.55 17.16
C PHE A 269 1.84 -2.62 16.60
N GLU A 270 1.68 -1.30 16.82
CA GLU A 270 2.65 -0.31 16.44
C GLU A 270 4.03 -0.63 17.04
N ASN A 271 5.08 -0.47 16.23
CA ASN A 271 6.48 -0.79 16.59
C ASN A 271 6.83 -2.27 16.80
N SER A 272 5.95 -3.22 16.51
CA SER A 272 6.31 -4.64 16.39
C SER A 272 6.81 -4.99 14.99
N ASP A 273 7.64 -6.03 14.87
CA ASP A 273 8.11 -6.54 13.57
C ASP A 273 7.33 -7.77 13.10
N LEU A 274 6.84 -8.57 14.06
CA LEU A 274 6.07 -9.79 13.85
C LEU A 274 4.96 -9.89 14.90
N ILE A 275 3.78 -10.30 14.47
CA ILE A 275 2.62 -10.55 15.34
C ILE A 275 2.21 -12.01 15.19
N ILE A 276 2.07 -12.71 16.31
CA ILE A 276 1.59 -14.09 16.39
C ILE A 276 0.17 -14.08 16.95
N PHE A 277 -0.82 -14.49 16.15
CA PHE A 277 -2.20 -14.64 16.58
C PHE A 277 -2.47 -16.11 16.93
N LYS A 278 -2.81 -16.38 18.19
CA LYS A 278 -3.20 -17.71 18.67
C LYS A 278 -4.72 -17.88 18.60
N GLY A 279 -5.17 -19.05 18.15
CA GLY A 279 -6.55 -19.49 18.33
C GLY A 279 -7.55 -19.02 17.27
N ASP A 280 -8.75 -19.58 17.37
CA ASP A 280 -9.84 -19.38 16.42
C ASP A 280 -10.46 -17.97 16.50
N PHE A 281 -10.67 -17.47 17.72
CA PHE A 281 -11.31 -16.18 17.95
C PHE A 281 -10.45 -15.02 17.42
N ASN A 282 -9.14 -15.04 17.68
CA ASN A 282 -8.22 -14.02 17.17
C ASN A 282 -8.14 -14.07 15.64
N TYR A 283 -8.12 -15.26 15.04
CA TYR A 283 -8.17 -15.38 13.58
C TYR A 283 -9.41 -14.73 12.98
N ARG A 284 -10.61 -14.98 13.55
CA ARG A 284 -11.86 -14.38 13.06
C ARG A 284 -11.83 -12.85 13.06
N LYS A 285 -11.24 -12.25 14.10
CA LYS A 285 -10.99 -10.80 14.18
C LYS A 285 -10.03 -10.31 13.10
N VAL A 286 -8.96 -11.06 12.87
CA VAL A 286 -7.92 -10.76 11.87
C VAL A 286 -8.48 -10.82 10.44
N VAL A 287 -9.36 -11.77 10.12
CA VAL A 287 -9.97 -11.87 8.78
C VAL A 287 -11.31 -11.13 8.66
N GLY A 288 -11.66 -10.31 9.66
CA GLY A 288 -12.80 -9.40 9.61
C GLY A 288 -14.19 -10.05 9.72
N TRP A 289 -14.29 -11.28 10.22
CA TRP A 289 -15.57 -12.00 10.39
C TRP A 289 -16.35 -12.28 9.08
N TYR A 290 -15.70 -12.20 7.92
CA TYR A 290 -16.33 -12.43 6.62
C TYR A 290 -16.19 -13.89 6.16
N TYR A 291 -17.19 -14.38 5.41
CA TYR A 291 -17.05 -15.59 4.61
C TYR A 291 -16.23 -15.25 3.36
N TRP A 292 -15.02 -15.78 3.32
CA TRP A 292 -14.11 -15.61 2.20
C TRP A 292 -14.28 -16.73 1.20
N ASP A 293 -14.07 -16.41 -0.07
CA ASP A 293 -13.84 -17.43 -1.08
C ASP A 293 -12.54 -18.18 -0.72
N LEU A 294 -12.55 -19.51 -0.78
CA LEU A 294 -11.36 -20.33 -0.52
C LEU A 294 -10.22 -20.00 -1.50
N ASP A 295 -10.52 -19.46 -2.67
CA ASP A 295 -9.54 -19.01 -3.66
C ASP A 295 -9.00 -17.60 -3.39
N GLU A 296 -9.59 -16.84 -2.46
CA GLU A 296 -9.09 -15.51 -2.09
C GLU A 296 -7.74 -15.61 -1.36
N LYS A 297 -6.80 -14.74 -1.73
CA LYS A 297 -5.45 -14.73 -1.12
C LYS A 297 -5.50 -14.08 0.27
N ILE A 298 -5.08 -14.81 1.29
CA ILE A 298 -5.04 -14.28 2.67
C ILE A 298 -4.14 -13.05 2.80
N GLU A 299 -3.09 -12.94 2.00
CA GLU A 299 -2.21 -11.77 1.96
C GLU A 299 -2.93 -10.49 1.51
N LYS A 300 -3.96 -10.61 0.65
CA LYS A 300 -4.78 -9.47 0.26
C LYS A 300 -5.68 -9.03 1.41
N VAL A 301 -6.29 -9.98 2.11
CA VAL A 301 -7.17 -9.71 3.26
C VAL A 301 -6.38 -9.06 4.39
N LEU A 302 -5.15 -9.49 4.63
CA LEU A 302 -4.29 -8.99 5.73
C LEU A 302 -3.34 -7.87 5.32
N SER A 303 -3.55 -7.26 4.15
CA SER A 303 -2.68 -6.19 3.62
C SER A 303 -2.68 -4.90 4.44
N TYR A 304 -3.59 -4.77 5.41
CA TYR A 304 -3.66 -3.64 6.34
C TYR A 304 -2.62 -3.71 7.48
N PHE A 305 -1.96 -4.86 7.69
CA PHE A 305 -0.83 -4.99 8.62
C PHE A 305 0.49 -4.51 7.99
N LYS A 306 1.35 -3.92 8.84
CA LYS A 306 2.72 -3.53 8.48
C LYS A 306 3.74 -4.48 9.08
N GLN A 307 3.37 -5.66 9.54
CA GLN A 307 4.22 -6.61 10.26
C GLN A 307 4.21 -7.95 9.57
N ASP A 308 5.23 -8.78 9.83
CA ASP A 308 5.09 -10.21 9.54
C ASP A 308 3.95 -10.74 10.42
N ILE A 309 3.20 -11.72 9.93
CA ILE A 309 2.08 -12.32 10.67
C ILE A 309 2.28 -13.83 10.73
N LEU A 310 2.16 -14.39 11.92
CA LEU A 310 2.00 -15.82 12.11
C LEU A 310 0.63 -16.08 12.73
N ILE A 311 -0.18 -16.90 12.07
CA ILE A 311 -1.46 -17.36 12.59
C ILE A 311 -1.29 -18.82 12.98
N ILE A 312 -1.65 -19.15 14.21
CA ILE A 312 -1.65 -20.53 14.72
C ILE A 312 -3.06 -20.83 15.23
N ARG A 313 -3.82 -21.61 14.47
CA ARG A 313 -5.26 -21.84 14.72
C ARG A 313 -5.67 -23.29 14.51
N THR A 314 -6.31 -23.88 15.51
CA THR A 314 -7.23 -25.03 15.32
C THR A 314 -8.58 -24.53 14.80
N ILE A 315 -9.18 -25.24 13.85
CA ILE A 315 -10.40 -24.81 13.17
C ILE A 315 -11.62 -25.16 14.03
N LYS A 316 -12.27 -24.12 14.57
CA LYS A 316 -13.49 -24.21 15.38
C LYS A 316 -14.61 -23.32 14.83
N ASN A 317 -14.45 -22.84 13.60
CA ASN A 317 -15.44 -22.03 12.90
C ASN A 317 -15.28 -22.17 11.37
N GLU A 318 -16.41 -22.04 10.67
CA GLU A 318 -16.55 -22.15 9.21
C GLU A 318 -15.83 -21.05 8.40
N ILE A 319 -15.45 -19.93 9.03
CA ILE A 319 -14.64 -18.90 8.36
C ILE A 319 -13.25 -19.46 8.04
N LEU A 320 -12.95 -19.63 6.75
CA LEU A 320 -11.73 -20.24 6.23
C LEU A 320 -11.14 -19.41 5.09
N ILE A 321 -9.87 -19.04 5.21
CA ILE A 321 -9.04 -18.42 4.16
C ILE A 321 -7.58 -18.77 4.42
N GLY A 322 -6.75 -18.80 3.37
CA GLY A 322 -5.33 -19.16 3.50
C GLY A 322 -5.11 -20.67 3.69
N VAL A 323 -6.07 -21.48 3.24
CA VAL A 323 -5.95 -22.95 3.19
C VAL A 323 -5.25 -23.36 1.89
N GLU A 324 -4.13 -24.06 2.01
CA GLU A 324 -3.38 -24.60 0.85
C GLU A 324 -3.87 -25.99 0.45
N GLU A 325 -4.24 -26.83 1.42
CA GLU A 325 -4.63 -28.23 1.23
C GLU A 325 -6.15 -28.38 1.01
N LYS A 326 -6.69 -27.74 -0.03
CA LYS A 326 -8.13 -27.69 -0.30
C LYS A 326 -8.79 -29.06 -0.52
N GLU A 327 -8.05 -30.03 -1.04
CA GLU A 327 -8.55 -31.41 -1.19
C GLU A 327 -8.83 -32.08 0.16
N LYS A 328 -8.07 -31.74 1.22
CA LYS A 328 -8.35 -32.24 2.57
C LYS A 328 -9.67 -31.72 3.11
N ILE A 329 -10.12 -30.53 2.71
CA ILE A 329 -11.47 -30.03 3.06
C ILE A 329 -12.54 -30.94 2.47
N LYS A 330 -12.40 -31.38 1.22
CA LYS A 330 -13.38 -32.30 0.60
C LYS A 330 -13.45 -33.63 1.34
N LEU A 331 -12.29 -34.19 1.72
CA LEU A 331 -12.22 -35.41 2.52
C LEU A 331 -12.87 -35.22 3.91
N LEU A 332 -12.57 -34.11 4.58
CA LEU A 332 -13.16 -33.77 5.87
C LEU A 332 -14.69 -33.60 5.77
N ASN A 333 -15.19 -32.92 4.73
CA ASN A 333 -16.62 -32.75 4.49
C ASN A 333 -17.33 -34.09 4.24
N LYS A 334 -16.65 -35.06 3.59
CA LYS A 334 -17.20 -36.40 3.32
C LYS A 334 -17.18 -37.30 4.56
N ASN A 335 -16.10 -37.26 5.33
CA ASN A 335 -15.83 -38.24 6.39
C ASN A 335 -16.23 -37.75 7.79
N TYR A 336 -16.31 -36.43 8.00
CA TYR A 336 -16.51 -35.83 9.31
C TYR A 336 -17.53 -34.69 9.25
N LYS A 337 -18.80 -35.01 9.55
CA LYS A 337 -19.85 -34.00 9.67
C LYS A 337 -19.47 -32.94 10.71
N ASP A 338 -19.63 -31.67 10.35
CA ASP A 338 -19.35 -30.50 11.19
C ASP A 338 -17.91 -30.47 11.76
N TRP A 339 -16.93 -30.99 11.02
CA TRP A 339 -15.53 -31.05 11.48
C TRP A 339 -14.95 -29.68 11.86
N TRP A 340 -15.39 -28.62 11.17
CA TRP A 340 -14.97 -27.24 11.44
C TRP A 340 -15.49 -26.71 12.79
N LYS A 341 -16.34 -27.44 13.51
CA LYS A 341 -16.77 -27.13 14.89
C LYS A 341 -15.93 -27.87 15.94
N LYS A 342 -15.14 -28.86 15.54
CA LYS A 342 -14.56 -29.89 16.43
C LYS A 342 -13.05 -29.75 16.66
N GLY A 343 -12.37 -28.79 16.03
CA GLY A 343 -10.93 -28.60 16.22
C GLY A 343 -10.03 -29.69 15.64
N VAL A 344 -10.55 -30.55 14.76
CA VAL A 344 -9.82 -31.73 14.22
C VAL A 344 -8.73 -31.38 13.21
N ALA A 345 -8.77 -30.16 12.67
CA ALA A 345 -7.82 -29.67 11.70
C ALA A 345 -7.27 -28.31 12.12
N GLY A 346 -6.07 -27.98 11.67
CA GLY A 346 -5.37 -26.77 12.06
C GLY A 346 -4.54 -26.13 10.95
N CYS A 347 -4.23 -24.86 11.14
CA CYS A 347 -3.41 -24.07 10.24
C CYS A 347 -2.31 -23.37 11.02
N ILE A 348 -1.09 -23.44 10.48
CA ILE A 348 0.00 -22.50 10.80
C ILE A 348 0.27 -21.71 9.53
N ILE A 349 -0.17 -20.46 9.50
CA ILE A 349 -0.08 -19.58 8.33
C ILE A 349 0.91 -18.47 8.64
N PHE A 350 2.08 -18.55 8.01
CA PHE A 350 3.05 -17.47 8.01
C PHE A 350 2.93 -16.59 6.77
N ILE A 351 2.67 -15.30 7.01
CA ILE A 351 2.63 -14.23 6.03
C ILE A 351 3.83 -13.34 6.31
N GLU A 352 4.77 -13.34 5.37
CA GLU A 352 5.90 -12.43 5.42
C GLU A 352 5.42 -11.05 4.95
N LYS A 353 5.63 -10.01 5.76
CA LYS A 353 5.54 -8.62 5.34
C LYS A 353 6.40 -8.46 4.10
N PHE A 354 5.89 -7.71 3.13
CA PHE A 354 6.57 -7.36 1.89
C PHE A 354 7.95 -6.76 2.18
N LYS A 355 8.97 -7.61 2.30
CA LYS A 355 10.36 -7.20 2.55
C LYS A 355 11.06 -6.74 1.28
N ASN A 356 10.36 -6.80 0.15
CA ASN A 356 10.86 -6.27 -1.09
C ASN A 356 9.74 -5.50 -1.80
N ILE A 357 10.09 -4.29 -2.25
CA ILE A 357 9.29 -3.43 -3.12
C ILE A 357 8.72 -4.20 -4.32
N LYS A 358 9.41 -5.27 -4.74
CA LYS A 358 8.98 -6.29 -5.70
C LYS A 358 7.60 -6.88 -5.39
N ASP A 359 7.32 -7.35 -4.17
CA ASP A 359 6.05 -8.05 -3.86
C ASP A 359 4.87 -7.07 -3.70
N TYR A 360 5.14 -5.86 -3.22
CA TYR A 360 4.15 -4.78 -3.17
C TYR A 360 3.81 -4.23 -4.56
N ILE A 361 4.82 -4.02 -5.42
CA ILE A 361 4.64 -3.67 -6.84
C ILE A 361 3.89 -4.80 -7.57
N ILE A 362 4.25 -6.08 -7.33
CA ILE A 362 3.55 -7.23 -7.89
C ILE A 362 2.07 -7.23 -7.51
N ILE A 363 1.75 -7.06 -6.23
CA ILE A 363 0.37 -7.09 -5.75
C ILE A 363 -0.43 -5.89 -6.27
N ASN A 364 0.18 -4.70 -6.35
CA ASN A 364 -0.51 -3.54 -6.90
C ASN A 364 -0.67 -3.62 -8.41
N LEU A 365 0.31 -4.13 -9.16
CA LEU A 365 0.16 -4.41 -10.60
C LEU A 365 -0.85 -5.55 -10.85
N GLN A 366 -0.84 -6.60 -10.04
CA GLN A 366 -1.83 -7.70 -10.07
C GLN A 366 -3.24 -7.18 -9.76
N LYS A 367 -3.39 -6.29 -8.76
CA LYS A 367 -4.67 -5.68 -8.38
C LYS A 367 -5.17 -4.69 -9.42
N ARG A 368 -4.28 -3.89 -10.01
CA ARG A 368 -4.62 -2.83 -11.00
C ARG A 368 -4.90 -3.41 -12.38
N ASN A 369 -4.22 -4.49 -12.78
CA ASN A 369 -4.23 -4.97 -14.18
C ASN A 369 -4.78 -6.39 -14.35
N GLU A 370 -5.18 -7.07 -13.28
CA GLU A 370 -5.69 -8.47 -13.30
C GLU A 370 -4.69 -9.50 -13.89
N VAL A 371 -3.39 -9.18 -13.95
CA VAL A 371 -2.33 -10.06 -14.50
C VAL A 371 -1.55 -10.77 -13.38
N ILE A 372 -1.42 -12.10 -13.45
CA ILE A 372 -0.67 -12.92 -12.47
C ILE A 372 0.82 -13.03 -12.86
N LEU A 373 1.70 -12.29 -12.19
CA LEU A 373 3.17 -12.41 -12.33
C LEU A 373 3.78 -13.47 -11.37
N SER A 374 4.68 -14.34 -11.88
CA SER A 374 5.36 -15.39 -11.10
C SER A 374 6.66 -14.91 -10.43
N LYS A 375 7.09 -15.59 -9.35
CA LYS A 375 8.15 -15.14 -8.41
C LYS A 375 9.60 -15.18 -8.93
N ASN A 376 9.86 -15.60 -10.17
CA ASN A 376 11.23 -15.76 -10.66
C ASN A 376 12.01 -14.43 -10.73
N LYS A 377 13.33 -14.51 -10.50
CA LYS A 377 14.24 -13.34 -10.45
C LYS A 377 14.51 -12.75 -11.84
N TYR A 378 14.47 -13.62 -12.85
CA TYR A 378 14.55 -13.30 -14.28
C TYR A 378 13.40 -14.01 -14.99
N LEU A 379 12.77 -13.31 -15.94
CA LEU A 379 11.74 -13.89 -16.81
C LEU A 379 12.33 -13.99 -18.21
N ASN A 380 12.37 -15.22 -18.73
CA ASN A 380 12.82 -15.47 -20.09
C ASN A 380 11.63 -15.25 -21.03
N TYR A 381 11.72 -14.23 -21.88
CA TYR A 381 10.67 -13.86 -22.82
C TYR A 381 11.29 -13.61 -24.20
N TYR A 382 10.87 -14.39 -25.20
CA TYR A 382 11.50 -14.44 -26.54
C TYR A 382 13.04 -14.65 -26.49
N GLY A 383 13.51 -15.56 -25.64
CA GLY A 383 14.94 -15.90 -25.56
C GLY A 383 15.83 -14.82 -24.93
N LYS A 384 15.25 -13.75 -24.36
CA LYS A 384 15.97 -12.73 -23.58
C LYS A 384 15.62 -12.86 -22.10
N ASN A 385 16.65 -12.82 -21.26
CA ASN A 385 16.51 -12.75 -19.81
C ASN A 385 16.27 -11.30 -19.41
N TYR A 386 15.04 -10.97 -19.04
CA TYR A 386 14.71 -9.70 -18.40
C TYR A 386 14.83 -9.87 -16.88
N SER A 387 15.45 -8.90 -16.19
CA SER A 387 15.22 -8.79 -14.75
C SER A 387 13.72 -8.56 -14.49
N PHE A 388 13.25 -8.93 -13.31
CA PHE A 388 11.83 -8.79 -12.97
C PHE A 388 11.26 -7.38 -13.19
N TYR A 389 12.06 -6.34 -12.89
CA TYR A 389 11.72 -4.94 -13.12
C TYR A 389 11.67 -4.60 -14.60
N GLU A 390 12.61 -5.12 -15.39
CA GLU A 390 12.61 -4.95 -16.84
C GLU A 390 11.44 -5.68 -17.51
N PHE A 391 10.99 -6.82 -16.97
CA PHE A 391 9.82 -7.53 -17.49
C PHE A 391 8.51 -6.83 -17.12
N GLY A 392 8.32 -6.44 -15.86
CA GLY A 392 7.14 -5.69 -15.44
C GLY A 392 6.99 -4.38 -16.21
N PHE A 393 8.11 -3.69 -16.45
CA PHE A 393 8.14 -2.50 -17.29
C PHE A 393 8.04 -2.81 -18.79
N PHE A 394 8.59 -3.91 -19.30
CA PHE A 394 8.41 -4.37 -20.69
C PHE A 394 6.94 -4.69 -20.97
N ILE A 395 6.24 -5.32 -20.03
CA ILE A 395 4.79 -5.52 -20.06
C ILE A 395 4.10 -4.14 -20.03
N GLY A 396 4.45 -3.25 -19.08
CA GLY A 396 3.93 -1.87 -19.06
C GLY A 396 4.16 -1.08 -20.35
N GLU A 397 5.33 -1.21 -20.99
CA GLU A 397 5.73 -0.58 -22.26
C GLU A 397 5.04 -1.21 -23.48
N LYS A 398 4.91 -2.53 -23.51
CA LYS A 398 4.23 -3.27 -24.58
C LYS A 398 2.72 -3.06 -24.51
N TYR A 399 2.21 -2.82 -23.30
CA TYR A 399 0.80 -2.64 -22.98
C TYR A 399 0.49 -1.23 -22.48
N LYS A 400 1.29 -0.22 -22.87
CA LYS A 400 1.12 1.22 -22.54
C LYS A 400 -0.28 1.79 -22.93
N ASN A 401 -1.12 0.98 -23.57
CA ASN A 401 -2.52 1.25 -23.94
C ASN A 401 -3.60 0.42 -23.21
N TYR A 402 -3.30 -0.36 -22.16
CA TYR A 402 -4.32 -1.18 -21.48
C TYR A 402 -5.08 -0.50 -20.32
N HIS A 403 -5.03 0.84 -20.23
CA HIS A 403 -5.81 1.58 -19.23
C HIS A 403 -6.69 2.70 -19.80
N CYS A 404 -6.92 2.72 -21.13
CA CYS A 404 -7.86 3.64 -21.77
C CYS A 404 -9.19 2.98 -22.18
N ILE A 405 -9.47 1.75 -21.75
CA ILE A 405 -10.64 0.99 -22.19
C ILE A 405 -11.37 0.42 -20.98
N SER A 406 -12.68 0.71 -20.88
CA SER A 406 -13.51 0.24 -19.76
C SER A 406 -13.53 -1.28 -19.64
N LYS A 407 -13.73 -1.78 -18.42
CA LYS A 407 -13.76 -3.22 -18.09
C LYS A 407 -14.73 -4.04 -18.96
N LYS A 408 -15.76 -3.40 -19.54
CA LYS A 408 -16.76 -4.01 -20.44
C LYS A 408 -16.18 -4.34 -21.82
N TYR A 409 -15.13 -3.65 -22.25
CA TYR A 409 -14.42 -3.89 -23.51
C TYR A 409 -13.20 -4.82 -23.37
N LEU A 410 -12.67 -5.02 -22.15
CA LEU A 410 -11.59 -5.99 -21.90
C LEU A 410 -12.05 -7.46 -22.05
N LYS A 411 -13.34 -7.75 -21.82
CA LYS A 411 -13.96 -9.05 -22.15
C LYS A 411 -13.91 -9.39 -23.65
N TYR A 412 -13.63 -8.42 -24.52
CA TYR A 412 -13.48 -8.61 -25.96
C TYR A 412 -12.07 -9.02 -26.40
N TYR A 413 -11.04 -8.90 -25.54
CA TYR A 413 -9.63 -9.01 -25.94
C TYR A 413 -8.81 -10.13 -25.27
N ILE A 414 -9.39 -10.85 -24.30
CA ILE A 414 -8.72 -11.99 -23.66
C ILE A 414 -9.50 -13.27 -24.00
N LYS A 415 -9.14 -13.85 -25.14
CA LYS A 415 -9.12 -15.31 -25.36
C LYS A 415 -7.94 -15.57 -26.29
N ASP A 416 -6.85 -16.07 -25.71
CA ASP A 416 -5.85 -16.78 -26.51
C ASP A 416 -6.12 -18.26 -26.30
N GLY A 417 -6.40 -18.93 -27.41
CA GLY A 417 -6.91 -20.30 -27.49
C GLY A 417 -7.51 -20.48 -28.86
N GLU A 418 -6.64 -20.89 -29.80
CA GLU A 418 -6.90 -21.48 -31.11
C GLU A 418 -8.36 -21.46 -31.62
N ASN A 419 -8.60 -20.68 -32.67
CA ASN A 419 -9.59 -20.79 -33.76
C ASN A 419 -10.31 -19.45 -34.13
N ASN A 420 -10.16 -19.04 -35.40
CA ASN A 420 -11.15 -18.43 -36.32
C ASN A 420 -12.31 -17.57 -35.70
N ILE A 421 -12.55 -16.28 -35.97
CA ILE A 421 -12.74 -15.58 -37.27
C ILE A 421 -13.03 -14.05 -37.08
N LYS A 422 -12.63 -13.27 -38.10
CA LYS A 422 -13.03 -11.94 -38.65
C LYS A 422 -13.67 -10.85 -37.76
N LEU A 423 -12.90 -9.75 -37.64
CA LEU A 423 -13.38 -8.38 -37.39
C LEU A 423 -14.00 -7.79 -38.66
N ASN A 424 -15.24 -7.31 -38.58
CA ASN A 424 -15.76 -6.38 -39.57
C ASN A 424 -15.14 -4.99 -39.36
N ASN A 425 -14.29 -4.62 -40.33
CA ASN A 425 -13.95 -3.28 -40.83
C ASN A 425 -13.11 -2.28 -40.01
N TYR A 426 -12.10 -2.73 -39.26
CA TYR A 426 -10.80 -2.03 -39.24
C TYR A 426 -9.66 -3.06 -39.13
N LYS A 427 -8.96 -3.34 -40.24
CA LYS A 427 -7.76 -4.20 -40.26
C LYS A 427 -6.63 -3.50 -39.50
N LEU A 428 -6.43 -3.82 -38.22
CA LEU A 428 -5.22 -3.47 -37.47
C LEU A 428 -4.01 -4.12 -38.15
N ASN A 429 -3.14 -3.27 -38.72
CA ASN A 429 -1.95 -3.69 -39.43
C ASN A 429 -0.91 -4.22 -38.42
N LYS A 430 -0.47 -5.48 -38.54
CA LYS A 430 0.47 -6.16 -37.61
C LYS A 430 1.85 -5.46 -37.43
N ASN A 431 2.12 -4.40 -38.19
CA ASN A 431 3.40 -3.69 -38.24
C ASN A 431 3.45 -2.36 -37.46
N ILE A 432 2.45 -2.06 -36.63
CA ILE A 432 2.34 -0.78 -35.89
C ILE A 432 2.42 -1.01 -34.37
N LYS A 433 3.34 -0.31 -33.67
CA LYS A 433 3.43 -0.27 -32.20
C LYS A 433 3.22 1.14 -31.69
N PHE A 434 2.10 1.42 -31.02
CA PHE A 434 1.82 2.73 -30.43
C PHE A 434 2.78 3.10 -29.29
N LEU A 435 3.09 4.38 -29.16
CA LEU A 435 3.87 4.97 -28.09
C LEU A 435 2.97 5.91 -27.27
N ALA A 436 3.26 6.07 -25.98
CA ALA A 436 2.62 7.09 -25.17
C ALA A 436 3.01 8.48 -25.71
N GLY A 437 2.02 9.37 -25.88
CA GLY A 437 2.24 10.73 -26.38
C GLY A 437 1.41 11.74 -25.60
N GLY A 438 2.03 12.81 -25.11
CA GLY A 438 1.40 13.86 -24.31
C GLY A 438 0.81 15.03 -25.12
N SER A 439 0.82 14.94 -26.45
CA SER A 439 0.53 16.05 -27.36
C SER A 439 -0.84 15.98 -28.06
N LEU A 440 -1.74 15.09 -27.64
CA LEU A 440 -3.00 14.76 -28.34
C LEU A 440 -2.78 14.17 -29.75
N ALA A 441 -1.53 14.16 -30.24
CA ALA A 441 -1.11 13.54 -31.47
C ALA A 441 -0.84 12.04 -31.26
N LEU A 442 -1.28 11.23 -32.22
CA LEU A 442 -1.05 9.80 -32.25
C LEU A 442 0.42 9.54 -32.57
N THR A 443 1.14 8.89 -31.66
CA THR A 443 2.55 8.52 -31.85
C THR A 443 2.68 7.01 -31.94
N TYR A 444 3.37 6.51 -32.97
CA TYR A 444 3.56 5.08 -33.15
C TYR A 444 4.81 4.76 -33.96
N ILE A 445 5.27 3.52 -33.82
CA ILE A 445 6.37 2.95 -34.56
C ILE A 445 5.81 2.17 -35.74
N LYS A 446 6.43 2.32 -36.91
CA LYS A 446 6.13 1.56 -38.11
C LYS A 446 7.43 1.11 -38.79
N TYR A 447 7.39 -0.02 -39.49
CA TYR A 447 8.45 -0.41 -40.43
C TYR A 447 8.16 0.19 -41.82
N ILE A 448 9.15 0.85 -42.41
CA ILE A 448 9.15 1.31 -43.80
C ILE A 448 10.35 0.61 -44.47
N GLY A 449 10.09 -0.42 -45.27
CA GLY A 449 11.10 -1.37 -45.71
C GLY A 449 11.74 -2.08 -44.49
N ASN A 450 13.07 -2.16 -44.47
CA ASN A 450 13.83 -2.72 -43.34
C ASN A 450 14.06 -1.70 -42.19
N ASN A 451 13.62 -0.45 -42.35
CA ASN A 451 13.88 0.60 -41.38
C ASN A 451 12.70 0.81 -40.43
N LYS A 452 13.00 0.88 -39.13
CA LYS A 452 12.05 1.24 -38.09
C LYS A 452 11.98 2.76 -37.97
N VAL A 453 10.78 3.33 -37.97
CA VAL A 453 10.54 4.78 -37.88
C VAL A 453 9.53 5.09 -36.78
N VAL A 454 9.59 6.31 -36.25
CA VAL A 454 8.57 6.87 -35.35
C VAL A 454 7.73 7.85 -36.16
N ILE A 455 6.41 7.68 -36.12
CA ILE A 455 5.44 8.53 -36.79
C ILE A 455 4.60 9.23 -35.74
N LYS A 456 4.48 10.55 -35.86
CA LYS A 456 3.52 11.38 -35.12
C LYS A 456 2.48 11.93 -36.08
N GLU A 457 1.21 11.82 -35.75
CA GLU A 457 0.09 12.32 -36.55
C GLU A 457 -0.92 13.07 -35.66
N GLY A 458 -1.29 14.29 -36.04
CA GLY A 458 -2.23 15.12 -35.29
C GLY A 458 -3.34 15.67 -36.19
N ASN A 459 -4.56 15.68 -35.68
CA ASN A 459 -5.73 16.35 -36.27
C ASN A 459 -6.20 17.47 -35.34
N GLY A 460 -6.89 18.50 -35.85
CA GLY A 460 -7.46 19.54 -34.97
C GLY A 460 -6.38 20.36 -34.27
N SER A 461 -6.60 20.63 -32.99
CA SER A 461 -5.62 21.29 -32.11
C SER A 461 -4.30 20.52 -32.00
N ALA A 462 -4.30 19.19 -32.15
CA ALA A 462 -3.07 18.38 -32.16
C ALA A 462 -2.24 18.62 -33.43
N SER A 463 -2.88 18.97 -34.56
CA SER A 463 -2.18 19.34 -35.80
C SER A 463 -1.38 20.62 -35.61
N GLU A 464 -1.96 21.67 -35.01
CA GLU A 464 -1.27 22.95 -34.84
C GLU A 464 -0.05 22.81 -33.90
N LYS A 465 -0.20 22.05 -32.82
CA LYS A 465 0.93 21.73 -31.93
C LYS A 465 2.03 20.97 -32.67
N LEU A 466 1.68 19.97 -33.47
CA LEU A 466 2.66 19.16 -34.20
C LEU A 466 3.34 19.96 -35.32
N LYS A 467 2.62 20.89 -35.97
CA LYS A 467 3.20 21.85 -36.92
C LYS A 467 4.27 22.72 -36.25
N ASN A 468 4.01 23.24 -35.05
CA ASN A 468 5.01 23.97 -34.28
C ASN A 468 6.23 23.12 -33.93
N GLU A 469 6.02 21.87 -33.50
CA GLU A 469 7.09 20.90 -33.24
C GLU A 469 7.95 20.65 -34.49
N ILE A 470 7.33 20.46 -35.67
CA ILE A 470 8.03 20.28 -36.95
C ILE A 470 8.89 21.51 -37.27
N ASN A 471 8.32 22.71 -37.19
CA ASN A 471 9.04 23.96 -37.48
C ASN A 471 10.26 24.11 -36.57
N TYR A 472 10.13 23.78 -35.29
CA TYR A 472 11.24 23.80 -34.34
C TYR A 472 12.35 22.81 -34.69
N PHE A 473 12.00 21.57 -35.05
CA PHE A 473 13.02 20.62 -35.49
C PHE A 473 13.73 21.07 -36.77
N LEU A 474 13.02 21.67 -37.72
CA LEU A 474 13.62 22.21 -38.94
C LEU A 474 14.58 23.34 -38.62
N ASP A 475 14.21 24.22 -37.70
CA ASP A 475 15.02 25.36 -37.31
C ASP A 475 16.26 24.95 -36.51
N PHE A 476 16.11 24.06 -35.52
CA PHE A 476 17.24 23.50 -34.78
C PHE A 476 18.20 22.68 -35.66
N ASN A 477 17.68 22.02 -36.70
CA ASN A 477 18.51 21.29 -37.67
C ASN A 477 19.42 22.21 -38.52
N ARG A 478 19.16 23.52 -38.57
CA ARG A 478 20.03 24.49 -39.27
C ARG A 478 21.32 24.76 -38.50
N ASN A 479 21.29 24.64 -37.16
CA ASN A 479 22.49 24.73 -36.34
C ASN A 479 23.31 23.43 -36.46
N LYS A 480 24.45 23.50 -37.16
CA LYS A 480 25.32 22.34 -37.42
C LYS A 480 25.79 21.64 -36.13
N ASN A 481 25.99 22.38 -35.05
CA ASN A 481 26.44 21.85 -33.77
C ASN A 481 25.31 21.17 -32.99
N LEU A 482 24.06 21.63 -33.15
CA LEU A 482 22.90 21.04 -32.47
C LEU A 482 22.36 19.79 -33.18
N LYS A 483 22.53 19.73 -34.51
CA LYS A 483 22.01 18.65 -35.38
C LYS A 483 22.39 17.24 -34.93
N GLU A 484 23.56 17.05 -34.30
CA GLU A 484 23.99 15.74 -33.81
C GLU A 484 23.16 15.21 -32.62
N TYR A 485 22.46 16.09 -31.92
CA TYR A 485 21.62 15.80 -30.75
C TYR A 485 20.13 15.67 -31.09
N LEU A 486 19.74 15.79 -32.36
CA LEU A 486 18.35 15.76 -32.80
C LEU A 486 18.00 14.45 -33.51
N PRO A 487 16.72 14.02 -33.46
CA PRO A 487 16.27 12.92 -34.28
C PRO A 487 16.33 13.29 -35.75
N LYS A 488 16.78 12.36 -36.60
CA LYS A 488 16.77 12.58 -38.04
C LYS A 488 15.33 12.59 -38.55
N ILE A 489 14.89 13.71 -39.10
CA ILE A 489 13.63 13.80 -39.85
C ILE A 489 13.79 12.99 -41.14
N ILE A 490 12.88 12.04 -41.36
CA ILE A 490 12.81 11.23 -42.58
C ILE A 490 11.83 11.87 -43.55
N ASP A 491 10.67 12.28 -43.04
CA ASP A 491 9.58 12.87 -43.82
C ASP A 491 8.67 13.69 -42.89
N TYR A 492 7.94 14.66 -43.43
CA TYR A 492 6.92 15.40 -42.70
C TYR A 492 5.88 15.97 -43.67
N ASN A 493 4.67 16.23 -43.16
CA ASN A 493 3.59 16.82 -43.92
C ASN A 493 2.80 17.80 -43.04
N ILE A 494 2.55 18.99 -43.55
CA ILE A 494 1.73 20.02 -42.86
C ILE A 494 0.60 20.39 -43.82
N LYS A 495 -0.63 20.05 -43.46
CA LYS A 495 -1.86 20.38 -44.19
C LYS A 495 -2.82 21.15 -43.28
N TYR A 496 -3.86 21.74 -43.89
CA TYR A 496 -4.96 22.30 -43.12
C TYR A 496 -5.58 21.21 -42.22
N ASN A 497 -5.52 21.44 -40.90
CA ASN A 497 -6.09 20.56 -39.88
C ASN A 497 -5.47 19.15 -39.73
N TYR A 498 -4.35 18.86 -40.43
CA TYR A 498 -3.60 17.60 -40.30
C TYR A 498 -2.10 17.82 -40.41
N SER A 499 -1.34 17.29 -39.46
CA SER A 499 0.13 17.31 -39.50
C SER A 499 0.69 15.92 -39.24
N LYS A 500 1.82 15.61 -39.89
CA LYS A 500 2.53 14.35 -39.76
C LYS A 500 4.04 14.59 -39.69
N LEU A 501 4.71 13.89 -38.79
CA LEU A 501 6.16 13.90 -38.66
C LEU A 501 6.69 12.47 -38.60
N VAL A 502 7.67 12.14 -39.44
CA VAL A 502 8.33 10.83 -39.49
C VAL A 502 9.80 11.00 -39.10
N LEU A 503 10.18 10.36 -38.00
CA LEU A 503 11.52 10.41 -37.42
C LEU A 503 12.20 9.05 -37.50
N LYS A 504 13.53 9.06 -37.59
CA LYS A 504 14.34 7.86 -37.39
C LYS A 504 14.11 7.29 -35.99
N TYR A 505 13.85 5.99 -35.90
CA TYR A 505 13.84 5.29 -34.63
C TYR A 505 15.27 5.06 -34.13
N TYR A 506 15.49 5.34 -32.85
CA TYR A 506 16.75 5.08 -32.17
C TYR A 506 16.55 3.97 -31.14
N ASP A 507 17.34 2.89 -31.25
CA ASP A 507 17.36 1.79 -30.27
C ASP A 507 18.20 2.19 -29.04
N MET A 508 17.68 3.17 -28.30
CA MET A 508 18.29 3.81 -27.14
C MET A 508 17.26 3.93 -26.02
N ASN A 509 17.72 3.85 -24.77
CA ASN A 509 16.87 4.04 -23.60
C ASN A 509 16.77 5.53 -23.26
N THR A 510 15.65 5.93 -22.64
CA THR A 510 15.54 7.28 -22.04
C THR A 510 16.51 7.41 -20.86
N PHE A 511 16.90 8.63 -20.50
CA PHE A 511 17.79 8.85 -19.37
C PHE A 511 17.10 8.45 -18.07
N SER A 512 15.83 8.82 -17.87
CA SER A 512 14.97 8.34 -16.78
C SER A 512 14.97 6.80 -16.66
N TYR A 513 14.82 6.08 -17.78
CA TYR A 513 14.87 4.63 -17.76
C TYR A 513 16.23 4.13 -17.26
N ASN A 514 17.34 4.69 -17.74
CA ASN A 514 18.65 4.26 -17.25
C ASN A 514 18.82 4.51 -15.74
N LEU A 515 18.31 5.63 -15.21
CA LEU A 515 18.34 5.97 -13.79
C LEU A 515 17.49 5.03 -12.95
N LEU A 516 16.22 4.83 -13.31
CA LEU A 516 15.27 3.99 -12.57
C LEU A 516 15.75 2.52 -12.52
N PHE A 517 16.32 2.02 -13.62
CA PHE A 517 16.73 0.62 -13.73
C PHE A 517 18.20 0.38 -13.40
N GLY A 518 18.91 1.38 -12.85
CA GLY A 518 20.30 1.23 -12.44
C GLY A 518 21.26 0.85 -13.58
N LYS A 519 20.90 1.18 -14.83
CA LYS A 519 21.76 0.93 -16.02
C LYS A 519 22.88 1.94 -16.12
N ILE A 520 22.82 2.99 -15.30
CA ILE A 520 23.83 4.01 -15.18
C ILE A 520 24.07 4.33 -13.70
N ASN A 521 25.35 4.46 -13.33
CA ASN A 521 25.75 4.82 -11.98
C ASN A 521 25.79 6.35 -11.81
N PHE A 522 25.94 6.79 -10.56
CA PHE A 522 25.99 8.22 -10.21
C PHE A 522 27.04 9.01 -11.01
N GLU A 523 28.27 8.52 -11.13
CA GLU A 523 29.35 9.21 -11.84
C GLU A 523 29.05 9.44 -13.32
N ASN A 524 28.51 8.42 -13.99
CA ASN A 524 28.14 8.56 -15.39
C ASN A 524 26.88 9.42 -15.54
N SER A 525 25.92 9.33 -14.63
CA SER A 525 24.73 10.18 -14.63
C SER A 525 25.09 11.66 -14.52
N LYS A 526 26.04 12.03 -13.65
CA LYS A 526 26.56 13.41 -13.56
C LYS A 526 27.11 13.88 -14.91
N LYS A 527 27.99 13.08 -15.53
CA LYS A 527 28.59 13.41 -16.83
C LYS A 527 27.55 13.64 -17.93
N TYR A 528 26.50 12.82 -17.99
CA TYR A 528 25.41 13.06 -18.95
C TYR A 528 24.63 14.31 -18.60
N LEU A 529 24.29 14.52 -17.33
CA LEU A 529 23.55 15.69 -16.87
C LEU A 529 24.28 17.00 -17.21
N ASP A 530 25.58 17.08 -16.90
CA ASP A 530 26.43 18.23 -17.26
C ASP A 530 26.47 18.43 -18.77
N LYS A 531 26.65 17.36 -19.53
CA LYS A 531 26.70 17.44 -20.99
C LYS A 531 25.37 17.93 -21.55
N ILE A 532 24.24 17.43 -21.06
CA ILE A 532 22.89 17.84 -21.48
C ILE A 532 22.66 19.32 -21.18
N LEU A 533 22.97 19.77 -19.97
CA LEU A 533 22.79 21.18 -19.57
C LEU A 533 23.73 22.11 -20.35
N ASN A 534 24.97 21.71 -20.60
CA ASN A 534 25.90 22.48 -21.42
C ASN A 534 25.45 22.57 -22.89
N ILE A 535 24.92 21.49 -23.46
CA ILE A 535 24.33 21.53 -24.81
C ILE A 535 23.16 22.50 -24.84
N ALA A 536 22.24 22.42 -23.87
CA ALA A 536 21.09 23.30 -23.83
C ALA A 536 21.50 24.77 -23.67
N LYS A 537 22.39 25.07 -22.73
CA LYS A 537 22.94 26.41 -22.49
C LYS A 537 23.60 27.01 -23.73
N ASN A 538 24.49 26.25 -24.38
CA ASN A 538 25.34 26.79 -25.42
C ASN A 538 24.70 26.73 -26.81
N LEU A 539 23.72 25.85 -27.04
CA LEU A 539 23.17 25.61 -28.38
C LEU A 539 21.65 25.82 -28.50
N ILE A 540 20.89 25.76 -27.39
CA ILE A 540 19.43 25.97 -27.40
C ILE A 540 19.09 27.37 -26.90
N TRP A 541 19.63 27.75 -25.73
CA TRP A 541 19.31 29.00 -25.04
C TRP A 541 20.22 30.19 -25.42
N GLU A 542 21.12 30.00 -26.40
CA GLU A 542 22.22 30.92 -26.75
C GLU A 542 21.74 32.35 -27.04
N ASN A 543 20.63 32.50 -27.76
CA ASN A 543 20.12 33.79 -28.23
C ASN A 543 18.96 34.33 -27.38
N ASN A 544 18.80 33.85 -26.14
CA ASN A 544 17.71 34.29 -25.30
C ASN A 544 17.94 35.73 -24.81
N ILE A 545 16.92 36.57 -24.98
CA ILE A 545 16.96 37.99 -24.61
C ILE A 545 16.28 38.16 -23.27
N PHE A 546 16.91 38.91 -22.36
CA PHE A 546 16.31 39.30 -21.09
C PHE A 546 15.43 40.53 -21.26
N GLU A 547 14.16 40.40 -20.92
CA GLU A 547 13.21 41.49 -20.92
C GLU A 547 12.22 41.37 -19.76
N GLU A 548 11.71 42.51 -19.29
CA GLU A 548 10.56 42.51 -18.39
C GLU A 548 9.30 42.32 -19.22
N ASN A 549 8.62 41.19 -19.06
CA ASN A 549 7.43 40.85 -19.83
C ASN A 549 6.31 40.36 -18.90
N LEU A 550 5.61 41.34 -18.31
CA LEU A 550 4.49 41.12 -17.40
C LEU A 550 3.31 40.42 -18.10
N GLU A 551 3.05 40.78 -19.34
CA GLU A 551 1.96 40.21 -20.14
C GLU A 551 2.19 38.72 -20.41
N PHE A 552 3.41 38.35 -20.81
CA PHE A 552 3.80 36.95 -20.93
C PHE A 552 3.57 36.22 -19.62
N THR A 553 4.04 36.76 -18.49
CA THR A 553 3.88 36.11 -17.18
C THR A 553 2.41 35.85 -16.83
N LYS A 554 1.55 36.86 -16.99
CA LYS A 554 0.11 36.75 -16.71
C LYS A 554 -0.56 35.72 -17.62
N ARG A 555 -0.35 35.84 -18.94
CA ARG A 555 -1.02 35.00 -19.93
C ARG A 555 -0.48 33.57 -19.97
N PHE A 556 0.83 33.38 -20.01
CA PHE A 556 1.45 32.05 -20.17
C PHE A 556 1.45 31.21 -18.90
N TYR A 557 1.53 31.85 -17.73
CA TYR A 557 1.59 31.13 -16.46
C TYR A 557 0.27 31.22 -15.70
N LEU A 558 -0.20 32.41 -15.33
CA LEU A 558 -1.34 32.55 -14.41
C LEU A 558 -2.68 32.16 -15.05
N GLU A 559 -2.99 32.68 -16.24
CA GLU A 559 -4.21 32.29 -16.97
C GLU A 559 -4.22 30.80 -17.30
N ARG A 560 -3.05 30.25 -17.66
CA ARG A 560 -2.90 28.81 -17.91
C ARG A 560 -3.27 27.98 -16.68
N LEU A 561 -2.83 28.37 -15.48
CA LEU A 561 -3.22 27.68 -14.26
C LEU A 561 -4.72 27.76 -14.01
N LYS A 562 -5.31 28.95 -14.14
CA LYS A 562 -6.76 29.14 -13.97
C LYS A 562 -7.56 28.28 -14.94
N ASN A 563 -7.16 28.23 -16.21
CA ASN A 563 -7.82 27.40 -17.22
C ASN A 563 -7.67 25.91 -16.92
N ASN A 564 -6.48 25.47 -16.48
CA ASN A 564 -6.27 24.08 -16.07
C ASN A 564 -7.12 23.71 -14.84
N ASN A 565 -7.25 24.61 -13.85
CA ASN A 565 -8.08 24.40 -12.67
C ASN A 565 -9.55 24.24 -13.05
N LYS A 566 -10.09 25.09 -13.93
CA LYS A 566 -11.47 24.96 -14.45
C LYS A 566 -11.72 23.61 -15.12
N ILE A 567 -10.70 23.00 -15.74
CA ILE A 567 -10.82 21.66 -16.32
C ILE A 567 -10.73 20.59 -15.24
N LEU A 568 -9.81 20.74 -14.27
CA LEU A 568 -9.69 19.85 -13.12
C LEU A 568 -10.97 19.81 -12.28
N GLU A 569 -11.65 20.94 -12.08
CA GLU A 569 -12.93 21.05 -11.37
C GLU A 569 -14.05 20.18 -11.95
N LYS A 570 -13.94 19.75 -13.21
CA LYS A 570 -14.89 18.81 -13.83
C LYS A 570 -14.71 17.37 -13.34
N ASN A 571 -13.58 17.04 -12.72
CA ASN A 571 -13.32 15.72 -12.14
C ASN A 571 -13.91 15.61 -10.72
N ASN A 572 -14.52 14.47 -10.41
CA ASN A 572 -15.24 14.24 -9.16
C ASN A 572 -14.41 14.47 -7.89
N ILE A 573 -13.11 14.19 -7.93
CA ILE A 573 -12.22 14.39 -6.78
C ILE A 573 -11.85 15.85 -6.63
N PHE A 574 -11.41 16.46 -7.74
CA PHE A 574 -10.87 17.81 -7.72
C PHE A 574 -11.96 18.88 -7.58
N SER A 575 -13.20 18.58 -7.99
CA SER A 575 -14.36 19.47 -7.82
C SER A 575 -14.61 19.83 -6.36
N GLU A 576 -14.42 18.89 -5.44
CA GLU A 576 -14.54 19.11 -4.00
C GLU A 576 -13.24 19.67 -3.42
N LEU A 577 -12.10 19.09 -3.80
CA LEU A 577 -10.80 19.47 -3.26
C LEU A 577 -10.46 20.95 -3.51
N LEU A 578 -10.85 21.50 -4.66
CA LEU A 578 -10.59 22.90 -5.03
C LEU A 578 -11.48 23.92 -4.29
N LYS A 579 -12.59 23.49 -3.65
CA LYS A 579 -13.45 24.38 -2.85
C LYS A 579 -12.85 24.76 -1.51
N HIS A 580 -11.94 23.94 -0.99
CA HIS A 580 -11.30 24.22 0.29
C HIS A 580 -10.23 25.31 0.13
N ASN A 581 -10.17 26.25 1.06
CA ASN A 581 -9.11 27.26 1.08
C ASN A 581 -7.74 26.68 1.50
N GLU A 582 -7.78 25.58 2.25
CA GLU A 582 -6.61 24.95 2.81
C GLU A 582 -6.71 23.43 2.70
N ILE A 583 -5.56 22.79 2.53
CA ILE A 583 -5.46 21.34 2.50
C ILE A 583 -4.40 20.86 3.50
N ILE A 584 -4.56 19.63 3.96
CA ILE A 584 -3.61 19.00 4.88
C ILE A 584 -2.84 17.94 4.10
N ILE A 585 -1.53 18.09 3.95
CA ILE A 585 -0.67 17.09 3.31
C ILE A 585 0.25 16.50 4.38
N ASN A 586 0.17 15.19 4.59
CA ASN A 586 0.98 14.47 5.60
C ASN A 586 0.96 15.15 6.99
N GLY A 587 -0.22 15.59 7.43
CA GLY A 587 -0.43 16.25 8.72
C GLY A 587 -0.04 17.74 8.77
N LYS A 588 0.53 18.30 7.71
CA LYS A 588 0.87 19.73 7.64
C LYS A 588 -0.15 20.50 6.80
N LYS A 589 -0.56 21.67 7.29
CA LYS A 589 -1.54 22.55 6.65
C LYS A 589 -0.86 23.43 5.59
N TYR A 590 -1.54 23.62 4.46
CA TYR A 590 -1.07 24.43 3.33
C TYR A 590 -2.24 25.25 2.75
N LEU A 591 -1.93 26.43 2.20
CA LEU A 591 -2.86 27.12 1.30
C LEU A 591 -3.13 26.26 0.08
N ASN A 592 -4.39 26.20 -0.36
CA ASN A 592 -4.75 25.44 -1.54
C ASN A 592 -4.39 26.21 -2.83
N LEU A 593 -4.46 25.54 -3.98
CA LEU A 593 -3.93 26.05 -5.25
C LEU A 593 -4.55 27.40 -5.67
N ASN A 594 -5.85 27.59 -5.47
CA ASN A 594 -6.53 28.84 -5.81
C ASN A 594 -6.02 30.02 -4.96
N GLN A 595 -5.80 29.81 -3.66
CA GLN A 595 -5.27 30.82 -2.73
C GLN A 595 -3.81 31.16 -3.06
N ILE A 596 -3.01 30.17 -3.46
CA ILE A 596 -1.63 30.42 -3.91
C ILE A 596 -1.63 31.33 -5.15
N ILE A 597 -2.47 31.01 -6.15
CA ILE A 597 -2.57 31.82 -7.38
C ILE A 597 -3.02 33.25 -7.06
N GLU A 598 -4.04 33.40 -6.22
CA GLU A 598 -4.57 34.70 -5.82
C GLU A 598 -3.52 35.57 -5.10
N ASN A 599 -2.73 34.98 -4.18
CA ASN A 599 -1.66 35.68 -3.48
C ASN A 599 -0.54 36.15 -4.43
N ILE A 600 -0.24 35.38 -5.47
CA ILE A 600 0.75 35.77 -6.49
C ILE A 600 0.20 36.93 -7.33
N GLU A 601 -1.05 36.85 -7.77
CA GLU A 601 -1.67 37.85 -8.64
C GLU A 601 -1.90 39.19 -7.97
N LYS A 602 -2.25 39.20 -6.68
CA LYS A 602 -2.52 40.43 -5.92
C LYS A 602 -1.24 41.17 -5.53
N ASN A 603 -0.07 40.52 -5.60
CA ASN A 603 1.18 41.11 -5.13
C ASN A 603 2.03 41.60 -6.31
N PHE A 604 2.01 42.92 -6.54
CA PHE A 604 2.75 43.56 -7.63
C PHE A 604 4.27 43.32 -7.57
N GLU A 605 4.87 43.29 -6.37
CA GLU A 605 6.30 43.04 -6.18
C GLU A 605 6.68 41.60 -6.57
N ILE A 606 5.83 40.62 -6.25
CA ILE A 606 6.00 39.24 -6.71
C ILE A 606 5.98 39.21 -8.23
N LEU A 607 4.94 39.77 -8.85
CA LEU A 607 4.77 39.82 -10.31
C LEU A 607 5.99 40.45 -10.99
N LYS A 608 6.43 41.62 -10.52
CA LYS A 608 7.60 42.32 -11.07
C LYS A 608 8.87 41.46 -11.01
N LYS A 609 9.10 40.75 -9.91
CA LYS A 609 10.28 39.88 -9.77
C LYS A 609 10.24 38.67 -10.70
N ILE A 610 9.07 38.02 -10.85
CA ILE A 610 8.94 36.83 -11.70
C ILE A 610 8.81 37.17 -13.19
N SER A 611 8.46 38.40 -13.54
CA SER A 611 8.28 38.86 -14.93
C SER A 611 9.55 39.33 -15.63
N LYS A 612 10.70 39.39 -14.94
CA LYS A 612 12.00 39.60 -15.57
C LYS A 612 12.46 38.28 -16.18
N ILE A 613 11.95 37.95 -17.36
CA ILE A 613 12.14 36.65 -18.00
C ILE A 613 13.18 36.73 -19.11
N SER A 614 13.75 35.57 -19.47
CA SER A 614 14.50 35.43 -20.70
C SER A 614 13.55 34.84 -21.74
N VAL A 615 13.19 35.57 -22.79
CA VAL A 615 12.36 35.01 -23.87
C VAL A 615 13.28 34.58 -25.01
N GLY A 616 13.16 33.32 -25.40
CA GLY A 616 13.84 32.80 -26.58
C GLY A 616 13.56 31.31 -26.77
N LYS A 617 14.42 30.64 -27.53
CA LYS A 617 14.22 29.24 -27.84
C LYS A 617 14.47 28.36 -26.62
N ILE A 618 13.53 27.47 -26.37
CA ILE A 618 13.63 26.43 -25.35
C ILE A 618 13.24 25.09 -25.95
N TRP A 619 13.58 24.00 -25.27
CA TRP A 619 13.06 22.68 -25.63
C TRP A 619 11.59 22.51 -25.19
N GLY A 620 11.26 23.03 -24.00
CA GLY A 620 9.93 23.08 -23.41
C GLY A 620 9.51 21.83 -22.64
N ASP A 621 9.80 20.62 -23.13
CA ASP A 621 9.55 19.36 -22.39
C ASP A 621 10.84 18.62 -22.05
N PHE A 622 11.78 19.39 -21.46
CA PHE A 622 13.16 18.96 -21.24
C PHE A 622 13.35 18.03 -20.03
N HIS A 623 12.43 17.11 -19.80
CA HIS A 623 12.55 16.12 -18.73
C HIS A 623 13.31 14.88 -19.18
N LEU A 624 13.88 14.12 -18.25
CA LEU A 624 14.83 13.05 -18.58
C LEU A 624 14.21 11.88 -19.36
N ASN A 625 12.88 11.73 -19.31
CA ASN A 625 12.14 10.77 -20.13
C ASN A 625 12.18 11.11 -21.64
N ASN A 626 12.45 12.37 -22.00
CA ASN A 626 12.51 12.87 -23.37
C ASN A 626 13.97 13.01 -23.89
N ILE A 627 14.90 12.34 -23.22
CA ILE A 627 16.32 12.37 -23.57
C ILE A 627 16.80 10.93 -23.71
N LEU A 628 17.21 10.54 -24.92
CA LEU A 628 17.74 9.20 -25.18
C LEU A 628 19.26 9.19 -24.98
N ILE A 629 19.78 8.18 -24.27
CA ILE A 629 21.22 8.02 -24.05
C ILE A 629 21.69 6.58 -24.35
N LYS A 630 22.87 6.46 -24.98
CA LYS A 630 23.59 5.19 -25.22
C LYS A 630 25.03 5.50 -25.64
N ASN A 631 26.03 4.86 -25.02
CA ASN A 631 27.45 4.97 -25.43
C ASN A 631 27.93 6.40 -25.75
N LYS A 632 27.72 7.36 -24.84
CA LYS A 632 28.03 8.80 -24.98
C LYS A 632 27.18 9.59 -25.99
N LYS A 633 26.30 8.92 -26.75
CA LYS A 633 25.32 9.56 -27.64
C LYS A 633 24.11 10.04 -26.85
N ILE A 634 23.63 11.23 -27.19
CA ILE A 634 22.46 11.91 -26.61
C ILE A 634 21.55 12.30 -27.77
N ILE A 635 20.24 12.05 -27.65
CA ILE A 635 19.23 12.55 -28.60
C ILE A 635 18.06 13.15 -27.81
N PHE A 636 17.76 14.43 -28.05
CA PHE A 636 16.59 15.11 -27.49
C PHE A 636 15.36 14.83 -28.35
N ILE A 637 14.27 14.41 -27.72
CA ILE A 637 13.01 14.10 -28.40
C ILE A 637 11.86 14.90 -27.80
N ASP A 638 10.76 15.03 -28.54
CA ASP A 638 9.49 15.60 -28.05
C ASP A 638 9.61 17.07 -27.55
N THR A 639 9.99 17.99 -28.45
CA THR A 639 9.99 19.43 -28.16
C THR A 639 8.57 20.00 -28.15
N ARG A 640 8.30 21.04 -27.35
CA ARG A 640 6.99 21.71 -27.33
C ARG A 640 6.74 22.66 -28.50
N GLY A 641 7.79 23.07 -29.21
CA GLY A 641 7.66 23.92 -30.38
C GLY A 641 7.33 25.38 -30.12
N ASN A 642 7.58 25.90 -28.90
CA ASN A 642 7.25 27.28 -28.52
C ASN A 642 8.42 27.93 -27.79
N ASP A 643 8.55 29.25 -27.96
CA ASP A 643 9.55 30.05 -27.25
C ASP A 643 9.15 30.17 -25.78
N GLY A 644 10.12 30.46 -24.93
CA GLY A 644 9.86 30.70 -23.52
C GLY A 644 11.13 30.89 -22.71
N ASP A 645 10.98 30.60 -21.43
CA ASP A 645 11.99 30.82 -20.42
C ASP A 645 12.94 29.63 -20.28
N TYR A 646 14.25 29.84 -20.43
CA TYR A 646 15.26 28.78 -20.26
C TYR A 646 15.19 28.12 -18.87
N LEU A 647 14.80 28.88 -17.83
CA LEU A 647 14.62 28.32 -16.50
C LEU A 647 13.49 27.29 -16.48
N TYR A 648 12.52 27.36 -17.40
CA TYR A 648 11.49 26.34 -17.52
C TYR A 648 12.08 24.98 -17.91
N ASP A 649 13.04 24.93 -18.83
CA ASP A 649 13.74 23.69 -19.21
C ASP A 649 14.55 23.14 -18.03
N ILE A 650 15.24 24.01 -17.29
CA ILE A 650 15.96 23.64 -16.06
C ILE A 650 14.98 23.08 -15.02
N CYS A 651 13.84 23.72 -14.80
CA CYS A 651 12.80 23.24 -13.90
C CYS A 651 12.16 21.93 -14.40
N LYS A 652 12.13 21.68 -15.71
CA LYS A 652 11.69 20.39 -16.29
C LYS A 652 12.67 19.26 -15.98
N ILE A 653 13.98 19.52 -15.99
CA ILE A 653 14.97 18.56 -15.48
C ILE A 653 14.80 18.38 -13.96
N TYR A 654 14.66 19.48 -13.23
CA TYR A 654 14.51 19.43 -11.78
C TYR A 654 13.19 18.81 -11.32
N HIS A 655 12.12 18.83 -12.11
CA HIS A 655 10.91 18.09 -11.72
C HIS A 655 11.15 16.58 -11.65
N THR A 656 12.13 16.09 -12.42
CA THR A 656 12.52 14.67 -12.45
C THR A 656 13.50 14.40 -11.32
N LEU A 657 14.57 15.20 -11.23
CA LEU A 657 15.66 15.01 -10.27
C LEU A 657 15.37 15.53 -8.87
N GLY A 658 14.42 16.45 -8.73
CA GLY A 658 14.07 17.13 -7.49
C GLY A 658 13.07 16.33 -6.64
N PRO A 659 12.69 16.87 -5.47
CA PRO A 659 11.90 16.14 -4.49
C PRO A 659 10.46 15.85 -4.94
N GLY A 660 10.02 16.48 -6.04
CA GLY A 660 8.74 16.15 -6.67
C GLY A 660 8.74 14.84 -7.46
N ARG A 661 9.92 14.29 -7.80
CA ARG A 661 10.15 12.92 -8.33
C ARG A 661 9.18 12.54 -9.46
N TYR A 662 9.07 13.34 -10.52
CA TYR A 662 8.14 13.08 -11.62
C TYR A 662 8.27 11.68 -12.22
N ASP A 663 9.49 11.17 -12.38
CA ASP A 663 9.71 9.82 -12.90
C ASP A 663 9.05 8.76 -12.00
N TYR A 664 9.00 8.97 -10.69
CA TYR A 664 8.28 8.07 -9.78
C TYR A 664 6.76 8.19 -9.98
N ILE A 665 6.26 9.39 -10.29
CA ILE A 665 4.84 9.62 -10.62
C ILE A 665 4.44 8.91 -11.90
N ASP A 666 5.23 9.09 -12.96
CA ASP A 666 4.97 8.50 -14.27
C ASP A 666 5.07 6.96 -14.26
N ASN A 667 5.84 6.41 -13.31
CA ASN A 667 6.07 4.98 -13.15
C ASN A 667 5.29 4.34 -11.98
N ASP A 668 4.29 5.02 -11.40
CA ASP A 668 3.48 4.53 -10.27
C ASP A 668 4.29 4.09 -9.03
N LEU A 669 5.45 4.70 -8.78
CA LEU A 669 6.29 4.46 -7.61
C LEU A 669 5.87 5.35 -6.42
N LEU A 670 4.59 5.34 -6.11
CA LEU A 670 3.96 6.19 -5.10
C LEU A 670 2.73 5.55 -4.46
N ASN A 671 2.35 6.09 -3.31
CA ASN A 671 1.02 5.94 -2.73
C ASN A 671 0.47 7.32 -2.39
N CYS A 672 -0.79 7.59 -2.75
CA CYS A 672 -1.48 8.82 -2.47
C CYS A 672 -2.96 8.53 -2.20
N VAL A 673 -3.46 8.96 -1.04
CA VAL A 673 -4.84 8.76 -0.63
C VAL A 673 -5.44 10.10 -0.23
N LEU A 674 -6.69 10.34 -0.65
CA LEU A 674 -7.47 11.50 -0.26
C LEU A 674 -8.59 11.09 0.71
N THR A 675 -8.70 11.81 1.82
CA THR A 675 -9.84 11.74 2.75
C THR A 675 -10.32 13.15 3.06
N GLY A 676 -11.44 13.58 2.49
CA GLY A 676 -11.87 14.98 2.58
C GLY A 676 -10.86 15.92 1.90
N ASN A 677 -10.32 16.90 2.63
CA ASN A 677 -9.23 17.77 2.19
C ASN A 677 -7.83 17.32 2.68
N ILE A 678 -7.71 16.09 3.17
CA ILE A 678 -6.47 15.50 3.70
C ILE A 678 -5.86 14.58 2.65
N ILE A 679 -4.64 14.91 2.22
CA ILE A 679 -3.82 14.10 1.32
C ILE A 679 -2.74 13.40 2.15
N GLU A 680 -2.84 12.07 2.27
CA GLU A 680 -1.74 11.23 2.77
C GLU A 680 -0.95 10.68 1.57
N ARG A 681 0.34 11.01 1.51
CA ARG A 681 1.19 10.69 0.36
C ARG A 681 2.58 10.21 0.76
N LYS A 682 3.12 9.29 -0.04
CA LYS A 682 4.54 8.92 0.02
C LYS A 682 5.05 8.42 -1.33
N PHE A 683 6.30 8.71 -1.62
CA PHE A 683 7.03 7.99 -2.66
C PHE A 683 7.57 6.68 -2.09
N PHE A 684 7.91 5.73 -2.96
CA PHE A 684 8.62 4.52 -2.55
C PHE A 684 10.11 4.79 -2.44
N ASP A 685 10.50 5.36 -1.31
CA ASP A 685 11.89 5.67 -0.99
C ASP A 685 12.77 4.43 -0.79
N GLU A 686 12.16 3.24 -0.70
CA GLU A 686 12.86 1.96 -0.69
C GLU A 686 13.31 1.50 -2.10
N HIS A 687 12.92 2.20 -3.17
CA HIS A 687 13.31 1.85 -4.53
C HIS A 687 14.83 2.02 -4.73
N PRO A 688 15.54 1.09 -5.41
CA PRO A 688 17.00 1.14 -5.54
C PRO A 688 17.54 2.45 -6.14
N SER A 689 16.77 3.10 -7.02
CA SER A 689 17.16 4.39 -7.59
C SER A 689 16.99 5.56 -6.63
N TRP A 690 16.34 5.42 -5.47
CA TRP A 690 16.03 6.56 -4.58
C TRP A 690 17.28 7.30 -4.15
N ASN A 691 18.31 6.57 -3.71
CA ASN A 691 19.60 7.16 -3.34
C ASN A 691 20.32 7.79 -4.54
N LEU A 692 20.18 7.21 -5.73
CA LEU A 692 20.74 7.79 -6.94
C LEU A 692 20.07 9.13 -7.26
N TYR A 693 18.74 9.23 -7.17
CA TYR A 693 18.01 10.48 -7.35
C TYR A 693 18.35 11.50 -6.26
N ASN A 694 18.47 11.11 -4.99
CA ASN A 694 18.88 12.01 -3.91
C ASN A 694 20.28 12.60 -4.17
N ASN A 695 21.23 11.77 -4.60
CA ASN A 695 22.58 12.21 -4.90
C ASN A 695 22.62 13.14 -6.13
N LEU A 696 21.84 12.82 -7.16
CA LEU A 696 21.72 13.67 -8.35
C LEU A 696 20.99 14.98 -8.07
N GLU A 697 19.99 14.99 -7.19
CA GLU A 697 19.32 16.20 -6.73
C GLU A 697 20.33 17.14 -6.07
N LYS A 698 21.09 16.61 -5.11
CA LYS A 698 22.11 17.38 -4.38
C LYS A 698 23.14 17.94 -5.38
N TYR A 699 23.67 17.08 -6.23
CA TYR A 699 24.63 17.48 -7.26
C TYR A 699 24.06 18.57 -8.18
N PHE A 700 22.82 18.42 -8.66
CA PHE A 700 22.17 19.39 -9.53
C PHE A 700 22.02 20.74 -8.84
N LYS A 701 21.60 20.77 -7.57
CA LYS A 701 21.50 22.01 -6.78
C LYS A 701 22.85 22.69 -6.60
N ASP A 702 23.87 21.93 -6.19
CA ASP A 702 25.22 22.43 -5.92
C ASP A 702 25.88 23.03 -7.18
N ASN A 703 25.44 22.61 -8.38
CA ASN A 703 26.03 23.03 -9.66
C ASN A 703 25.08 23.88 -10.52
N LEU A 704 23.87 24.17 -10.03
CA LEU A 704 22.82 24.82 -10.83
C LEU A 704 23.28 26.17 -11.39
N GLU A 705 23.96 26.96 -10.57
CA GLU A 705 24.44 28.31 -10.90
C GLU A 705 25.39 28.33 -12.11
N ASN A 706 26.11 27.23 -12.38
CA ASN A 706 26.97 27.11 -13.57
C ASN A 706 26.18 27.18 -14.88
N PHE A 707 24.88 26.87 -14.86
CA PHE A 707 24.02 26.83 -16.03
C PHE A 707 23.07 28.04 -16.13
N ILE A 708 23.08 28.90 -15.13
CA ILE A 708 22.28 30.12 -15.09
C ILE A 708 22.92 31.19 -16.00
N ASN A 709 22.08 32.01 -16.63
CA ASN A 709 22.57 33.17 -17.35
C ASN A 709 23.00 34.25 -16.34
N LYS A 710 24.22 34.77 -16.46
CA LYS A 710 24.78 35.75 -15.52
C LYS A 710 23.96 37.05 -15.43
N ASN A 711 23.19 37.38 -16.46
CA ASN A 711 22.33 38.58 -16.47
C ASN A 711 21.02 38.38 -15.69
N ASP A 712 20.71 37.16 -15.27
CA ASP A 712 19.47 36.81 -14.60
C ASP A 712 19.57 36.99 -13.07
N LEU A 713 19.57 38.23 -12.57
CA LEU A 713 19.72 38.50 -11.13
C LEU A 713 18.56 37.94 -10.27
N ASN A 714 17.41 37.64 -10.89
CA ASN A 714 16.20 37.13 -10.22
C ASN A 714 15.99 35.62 -10.43
N TRP A 715 17.00 34.89 -10.92
CA TRP A 715 16.84 33.50 -11.31
C TRP A 715 16.36 32.60 -10.17
N LYS A 716 16.78 32.85 -8.92
CA LYS A 716 16.41 32.00 -7.76
C LYS A 716 14.93 32.08 -7.43
N ILE A 717 14.37 33.29 -7.37
CA ILE A 717 12.93 33.48 -7.13
C ILE A 717 12.10 32.93 -8.31
N ARG A 718 12.56 33.15 -9.55
CA ARG A 718 11.93 32.59 -10.75
C ARG A 718 12.00 31.07 -10.79
N PHE A 719 13.10 30.46 -10.36
CA PHE A 719 13.24 29.02 -10.26
C PHE A 719 12.21 28.41 -9.32
N HIS A 720 11.99 28.99 -8.13
CA HIS A 720 10.95 28.53 -7.21
C HIS A 720 9.54 28.67 -7.81
N PHE A 721 9.24 29.80 -8.46
CA PHE A 721 7.98 30.02 -9.15
C PHE A 721 7.77 29.00 -10.28
N LEU A 722 8.75 28.81 -11.15
CA LEU A 722 8.65 27.91 -12.30
C LEU A 722 8.60 26.44 -11.87
N ASN A 723 9.28 26.07 -10.79
CA ASN A 723 9.15 24.73 -10.21
C ASN A 723 7.71 24.50 -9.72
N PHE A 724 7.11 25.47 -9.02
CA PHE A 724 5.68 25.44 -8.69
C PHE A 724 4.80 25.29 -9.95
N MET A 725 5.03 26.13 -10.96
CA MET A 725 4.27 26.14 -12.22
C MET A 725 4.30 24.80 -12.98
N VAL A 726 5.48 24.16 -13.03
CA VAL A 726 5.65 22.86 -13.69
C VAL A 726 4.78 21.80 -13.02
N PHE A 727 4.73 21.76 -11.69
CA PHE A 727 3.86 20.83 -10.97
C PHE A 727 2.39 21.25 -10.99
N ALA A 728 2.06 22.54 -10.97
CA ALA A 728 0.69 23.02 -10.94
C ALA A 728 -0.05 22.79 -12.28
N THR A 729 0.68 22.79 -13.40
CA THR A 729 0.09 22.50 -14.72
C THR A 729 -0.06 21.01 -15.02
N MET A 730 0.58 20.15 -14.23
CA MET A 730 0.70 18.71 -14.48
C MET A 730 -0.55 17.85 -14.19
N PRO A 731 -1.36 18.08 -13.13
CA PRO A 731 -2.38 17.13 -12.68
C PRO A 731 -3.41 16.81 -13.75
N LEU A 732 -3.76 17.79 -14.60
CA LEU A 732 -4.65 17.63 -15.74
C LEU A 732 -4.20 16.50 -16.69
N PHE A 733 -2.90 16.38 -16.92
CA PHE A 733 -2.32 15.36 -17.80
C PHE A 733 -2.16 14.00 -17.11
N LEU A 734 -2.40 13.93 -15.80
CA LEU A 734 -2.32 12.73 -14.99
C LEU A 734 -3.68 12.17 -14.59
N LEU A 735 -4.78 12.86 -14.95
CA LEU A 735 -6.14 12.39 -14.71
C LEU A 735 -6.41 11.08 -15.44
N LYS A 736 -6.98 10.12 -14.73
CA LYS A 736 -7.40 8.80 -15.24
C LYS A 736 -8.92 8.63 -15.27
N ASN A 737 -9.66 9.49 -14.57
CA ASN A 737 -11.10 9.37 -14.33
C ASN A 737 -11.50 8.03 -13.68
N ASP A 738 -10.65 7.54 -12.78
CA ASP A 738 -10.81 6.26 -12.05
C ASP A 738 -11.38 6.43 -10.62
N ASN A 739 -11.81 7.64 -10.27
CA ASN A 739 -12.29 8.04 -8.94
C ASN A 739 -11.28 7.83 -7.79
N ILE A 740 -10.00 7.62 -8.09
CA ILE A 740 -8.91 7.58 -7.08
C ILE A 740 -7.83 8.61 -7.43
N GLU A 741 -7.49 8.75 -8.70
CA GLU A 741 -6.63 9.80 -9.26
C GLU A 741 -5.25 9.94 -8.60
N GLU A 742 -4.65 8.83 -8.13
CA GLU A 742 -3.43 8.87 -7.31
C GLU A 742 -2.28 9.69 -7.93
N ARG A 743 -2.03 9.54 -9.24
CA ARG A 743 -0.97 10.30 -9.94
C ARG A 743 -1.28 11.79 -9.96
N ALA A 744 -2.52 12.14 -10.30
CA ALA A 744 -2.96 13.53 -10.35
C ALA A 744 -2.93 14.16 -8.95
N LEU A 745 -3.36 13.44 -7.91
CA LEU A 745 -3.26 13.88 -6.51
C LEU A 745 -1.81 14.05 -6.04
N MET A 746 -0.90 13.14 -6.43
CA MET A 746 0.53 13.29 -6.16
C MET A 746 1.11 14.53 -6.85
N GLY A 747 0.76 14.76 -8.11
CA GLY A 747 1.15 15.97 -8.83
C GLY A 747 0.59 17.25 -8.22
N TYR A 748 -0.68 17.23 -7.85
CA TYR A 748 -1.40 18.34 -7.24
C TYR A 748 -0.82 18.71 -5.87
N SER A 749 -0.55 17.71 -5.02
CA SER A 749 0.08 17.93 -3.72
C SER A 749 1.52 18.44 -3.84
N ASN A 750 2.28 18.03 -4.85
CA ASN A 750 3.57 18.65 -5.16
C ASN A 750 3.43 20.13 -5.51
N ALA A 751 2.46 20.48 -6.35
CA ALA A 751 2.19 21.88 -6.70
C ALA A 751 1.91 22.72 -5.45
N ILE A 752 1.10 22.22 -4.53
CA ILE A 752 0.75 22.93 -3.30
C ILE A 752 1.95 23.12 -2.38
N ILE A 753 2.77 22.08 -2.20
CA ILE A 753 3.99 22.17 -1.39
C ILE A 753 4.95 23.21 -1.99
N PHE A 754 5.21 23.17 -3.29
CA PHE A 754 6.13 24.11 -3.93
C PHE A 754 5.58 25.53 -4.00
N GLY A 755 4.28 25.71 -4.20
CA GLY A 755 3.64 27.03 -4.20
C GLY A 755 3.69 27.70 -2.82
N ASN A 756 3.39 26.95 -1.75
CA ASN A 756 3.53 27.48 -0.38
C ASN A 756 5.01 27.73 -0.01
N LEU A 757 5.93 26.89 -0.47
CA LEU A 757 7.37 27.13 -0.28
C LEU A 757 7.81 28.43 -0.97
N PHE A 758 7.34 28.67 -2.19
CA PHE A 758 7.61 29.89 -2.94
C PHE A 758 7.12 31.14 -2.20
N LEU A 759 5.87 31.15 -1.74
CA LEU A 759 5.31 32.29 -0.97
C LEU A 759 6.13 32.54 0.31
N ASN A 760 6.44 31.50 1.08
CA ASN A 760 7.26 31.62 2.29
C ASN A 760 8.67 32.18 2.02
N LYS A 761 9.30 31.79 0.91
CA LYS A 761 10.64 32.27 0.51
C LYS A 761 10.61 33.76 0.16
N ILE A 762 9.53 34.22 -0.47
CA ILE A 762 9.28 35.64 -0.75
C ILE A 762 9.14 36.43 0.55
N GLU A 763 8.27 35.99 1.46
CA GLU A 763 8.02 36.68 2.73
C GLU A 763 9.31 36.83 3.55
N LYS A 764 10.19 35.82 3.53
CA LYS A 764 11.45 35.81 4.28
C LYS A 764 12.62 36.47 3.56
N ASN A 765 12.45 36.94 2.32
CA ASN A 765 13.54 37.42 1.46
C ASN A 765 14.76 36.47 1.41
N ASN A 766 14.52 35.15 1.47
CA ASN A 766 15.55 34.12 1.37
C ASN A 766 15.21 33.23 0.17
N TYR A 767 16.10 33.14 -0.80
CA TYR A 767 15.88 32.41 -2.05
C TYR A 767 16.88 31.26 -2.28
N GLU A 768 17.45 30.71 -1.20
CA GLU A 768 18.30 29.51 -1.31
C GLU A 768 17.51 28.28 -1.78
N ILE A 769 18.12 27.47 -2.65
CA ILE A 769 17.48 26.39 -3.45
C ILE A 769 17.49 25.02 -2.76
#